data_AF-A0A1S3EK43-F1
#
_entry.id   AF-A0A1S3EK43-F1
#
_cell.length_a   1.000
_cell.length_b   1.000
_cell.length_c   1.000
_cell.angle_alpha   90.00
_cell.angle_beta   90.00
_cell.angle_gamma   90.00
#
_symmetry.space_group_name_H-M   'P 1'
#
loop_
_entity.id
_entity.type
_entity.pdbx_description
1 polymer ?
#
loop_
_entity_poly.entity_id
_entity_poly.type
_entity_poly.pdbx_seq_one_letter_code
_entity_poly.pdbx_strand_id
1 'polypeptide(L)'
;MALLLDVLLLLGLWANTISGGQPASTNRPGDFNYELPATKYETRDDYEAGPAGLLFHMVHLFLYVVQPRDFPIDSIREILKQKSEPSIDYQKVAYYEMGIIICAVLGLLFVILMPVVGFFFCMCRCCNKCGGKMHQRQKKSGRCQRKCFAVSLLVMCFLISIGIFCGFVANIHVQTWMNNTQKLATSNFKDLRTLLNETPKQIHYILAQYNTTRDQAFSDLDRIHTLLGAGILEKLKPEVVPVLNDVKAMATAIIRTHESLENMENSLQSLSNGSSQLNNSLTNVKDNIQNSLNDNDCSSARDQETCNRVRASLSQLEINPELGQLPSVDQQLSRVNEILKTDLDKLATQGSRSLEDIPNTIKNQTTEVVADVKAVLNSIGHNIDSVSQQIPIQSTLSSFEDYLNDTEYYFYYYTSIVEKNDSFWWLSSLIICFLLSLIVLFFYLGLLCGICGYDRHATPTTRGCVSNMGGIFLMTGVGLSFLFCWILMFIVTLTFVIGANMEKLVCEPYANKKLFQVLDTPYLLNQDWKYFLSGMMFSSSDIELTFEQVYSDCKNDKGVYTALQLQHIFNIDDHLNIQQHTGNIMREFENLNLRLDSITLLDDAGRRNLQEFAESGVDKLAYDTYLAQADKSPVKTNLLGFASILEAEANRLSSGSLRQSLKTEAQTIRTIYQHQVLPMEQSLSTLQQSVQILQHTTSGLPTKVAKILYNLDSAQNFVTNNTSSIIVKETKQFVTTIIGYFEHYLQWVKFAISEKMATCKPMATALDSAVKVFLCGYTVDPLNLFWFGIGKATVFLLPALILAVKLAKYYRQMQSEDIYDNGVRF
;
A
#
# COMPACT_ATOMS: atom_id res chain seq x y z
N MET A 1 6.70 -36.17 -46.64
CA MET A 1 7.47 -35.40 -45.64
C MET A 1 7.37 -33.89 -45.92
N ALA A 2 7.97 -33.33 -46.97
CA ALA A 2 7.91 -31.87 -47.26
C ALA A 2 6.50 -31.29 -47.43
N LEU A 3 5.62 -31.97 -48.18
CA LEU A 3 4.20 -31.57 -48.37
C LEU A 3 3.33 -31.76 -47.13
N LEU A 4 3.76 -32.59 -46.18
CA LEU A 4 3.03 -32.87 -44.93
C LEU A 4 3.41 -31.87 -43.83
N LEU A 5 4.64 -31.34 -43.91
CA LEU A 5 5.16 -30.27 -43.05
C LEU A 5 4.48 -28.92 -43.35
N ASP A 6 4.27 -28.58 -44.62
CA ASP A 6 3.61 -27.33 -45.05
C ASP A 6 2.13 -27.25 -44.58
N VAL A 7 1.46 -28.39 -44.37
CA VAL A 7 0.05 -28.44 -43.91
C VAL A 7 -0.06 -28.30 -42.40
N LEU A 8 0.92 -28.79 -41.63
CA LEU A 8 0.97 -28.65 -40.17
C LEU A 8 1.35 -27.23 -39.73
N LEU A 9 2.12 -26.51 -40.56
CA LEU A 9 2.57 -25.13 -40.33
C LEU A 9 1.44 -24.09 -40.39
N LEU A 10 0.31 -24.38 -41.04
CA LEU A 10 -0.82 -23.46 -41.17
C LEU A 10 -1.76 -23.45 -39.95
N LEU A 11 -1.67 -24.45 -39.06
CA LEU A 11 -2.58 -24.62 -37.93
C LEU A 11 -2.10 -23.94 -36.62
N GLY A 12 -0.83 -23.53 -36.53
CA GLY A 12 -0.23 -22.95 -35.32
C GLY A 12 -0.43 -21.44 -35.11
N LEU A 13 -1.11 -20.75 -36.03
CA LEU A 13 -1.18 -19.28 -36.09
C LEU A 13 -2.26 -18.62 -35.19
N TRP A 14 -2.93 -19.37 -34.31
CA TRP A 14 -4.15 -18.90 -33.61
C TRP A 14 -4.18 -19.16 -32.10
N ALA A 15 -3.12 -18.80 -31.36
CA ALA A 15 -3.21 -18.72 -29.91
C ALA A 15 -2.21 -17.71 -29.34
N ASN A 16 -2.69 -16.55 -28.86
CA ASN A 16 -2.44 -16.05 -27.51
C ASN A 16 -2.88 -14.58 -27.35
N THR A 17 -3.88 -14.38 -26.50
CA THR A 17 -4.07 -13.15 -25.72
C THR A 17 -4.52 -13.59 -24.32
N ILE A 18 -3.99 -12.97 -23.27
CA ILE A 18 -4.73 -12.36 -22.15
C ILE A 18 -3.76 -11.92 -21.03
N SER A 19 -4.08 -10.73 -20.53
CA SER A 19 -3.48 -9.87 -19.51
C SER A 19 -3.66 -10.37 -18.06
N GLY A 20 -2.89 -9.80 -17.13
CA GLY A 20 -3.16 -9.88 -15.69
C GLY A 20 -2.37 -8.84 -14.89
N GLY A 21 -2.91 -7.64 -14.71
CA GLY A 21 -2.41 -6.65 -13.76
C GLY A 21 -2.91 -6.92 -12.34
N GLN A 22 -2.04 -6.78 -11.33
CA GLN A 22 -2.38 -6.87 -9.91
C GLN A 22 -2.82 -5.51 -9.32
N PRO A 23 -3.75 -5.49 -8.35
CA PRO A 23 -4.20 -4.27 -7.68
C PRO A 23 -3.39 -3.96 -6.40
N ALA A 24 -3.21 -2.67 -6.14
CA ALA A 24 -2.54 -2.11 -4.96
C ALA A 24 -3.44 -2.14 -3.70
N SER A 25 -2.80 -2.32 -2.53
CA SER A 25 -3.45 -2.34 -1.21
C SER A 25 -3.68 -0.93 -0.65
N THR A 26 -4.78 -0.78 0.11
CA THR A 26 -5.23 0.45 0.78
C THR A 26 -4.66 0.58 2.20
N ASN A 27 -4.02 1.71 2.52
CA ASN A 27 -3.41 2.03 3.84
C ASN A 27 -4.35 2.80 4.78
N ARG A 28 -4.14 2.68 6.10
CA ARG A 28 -4.80 3.47 7.17
C ARG A 28 -3.87 4.58 7.72
N PRO A 29 -4.40 5.65 8.34
CA PRO A 29 -3.61 6.77 8.83
C PRO A 29 -3.00 6.46 10.20
N GLY A 30 -1.67 6.60 10.33
CA GLY A 30 -0.91 6.35 11.56
C GLY A 30 0.27 5.39 11.38
N ASP A 31 0.33 4.67 10.26
CA ASP A 31 1.47 3.82 9.91
C ASP A 31 2.64 4.69 9.43
N PHE A 32 3.84 4.45 9.98
CA PHE A 32 5.08 4.89 9.36
C PHE A 32 5.20 4.16 8.02
N ASN A 33 4.87 4.85 6.94
CA ASN A 33 5.06 4.37 5.58
C ASN A 33 6.49 4.69 5.16
N TYR A 34 7.43 3.86 5.60
CA TYR A 34 8.77 3.89 5.04
C TYR A 34 8.73 3.24 3.65
N GLU A 35 8.89 4.03 2.60
CA GLU A 35 8.99 3.54 1.23
C GLU A 35 10.38 3.84 0.67
N LEU A 36 11.06 2.83 0.13
CA LEU A 36 12.32 3.07 -0.56
C LEU A 36 12.06 3.87 -1.85
N PRO A 37 12.92 4.84 -2.19
CA PRO A 37 12.85 5.52 -3.47
C PRO A 37 12.93 4.52 -4.63
N ALA A 38 11.93 4.53 -5.50
CA ALA A 38 11.91 3.65 -6.67
C ALA A 38 12.96 4.08 -7.71
N THR A 39 13.84 3.16 -8.08
CA THR A 39 14.80 3.35 -9.17
C THR A 39 14.12 2.99 -10.51
N LYS A 40 14.31 3.83 -11.53
CA LYS A 40 13.80 3.57 -12.88
C LYS A 40 14.95 3.16 -13.79
N TYR A 41 14.78 2.03 -14.46
CA TYR A 41 15.70 1.50 -15.46
C TYR A 41 15.17 1.76 -16.88
N GLU A 42 16.06 1.95 -17.84
CA GLU A 42 15.73 2.31 -19.23
C GLU A 42 15.51 1.08 -20.12
N THR A 43 16.23 -0.02 -19.85
CA THR A 43 16.19 -1.24 -20.66
C THR A 43 14.88 -1.99 -20.44
N ARG A 44 14.29 -2.45 -21.54
CA ARG A 44 13.08 -3.29 -21.51
C ARG A 44 13.46 -4.77 -21.61
N ASP A 45 12.73 -5.60 -20.88
CA ASP A 45 12.99 -7.05 -20.80
C ASP A 45 12.46 -7.85 -22.00
N ASP A 46 11.75 -7.20 -22.94
CA ASP A 46 11.01 -7.86 -24.01
C ASP A 46 11.59 -7.57 -25.40
N TYR A 47 11.87 -8.65 -26.14
CA TYR A 47 12.28 -8.63 -27.54
C TYR A 47 11.12 -9.07 -28.44
N GLU A 48 10.75 -8.22 -29.39
CA GLU A 48 9.79 -8.57 -30.44
C GLU A 48 10.50 -8.71 -31.79
N ALA A 49 10.53 -9.92 -32.35
CA ALA A 49 11.08 -10.22 -33.67
C ALA A 49 10.26 -9.61 -34.83
N GLY A 50 9.13 -8.96 -34.53
CA GLY A 50 8.21 -8.39 -35.52
C GLY A 50 7.64 -9.45 -36.48
N PRO A 51 7.28 -9.07 -37.72
CA PRO A 51 6.73 -9.99 -38.72
C PRO A 51 7.64 -11.17 -39.09
N ALA A 52 8.95 -11.04 -38.93
CA ALA A 52 9.90 -12.11 -39.20
C ALA A 52 9.88 -13.23 -38.15
N GLY A 53 9.29 -12.99 -36.98
CA GLY A 53 9.10 -14.02 -35.95
C GLY A 53 8.35 -15.26 -36.47
N LEU A 54 7.44 -15.08 -37.43
CA LEU A 54 6.76 -16.21 -38.09
C LEU A 54 7.75 -17.09 -38.86
N LEU A 55 8.71 -16.49 -39.56
CA LEU A 55 9.71 -17.23 -40.32
C LEU A 55 10.71 -17.93 -39.40
N PHE A 56 11.13 -17.28 -38.31
CA PHE A 56 11.97 -17.92 -37.30
C PHE A 56 11.27 -19.14 -36.69
N HIS A 57 9.98 -19.02 -36.33
CA HIS A 57 9.19 -20.13 -35.81
C HIS A 57 9.16 -21.34 -36.77
N MET A 58 9.03 -21.11 -38.08
CA MET A 58 9.12 -22.19 -39.07
C MET A 58 10.47 -22.91 -39.03
N VAL A 59 11.56 -22.18 -38.85
CA VAL A 59 12.91 -22.75 -38.77
C VAL A 59 13.10 -23.54 -37.48
N HIS A 60 12.64 -23.02 -36.33
CA HIS A 60 12.68 -23.78 -35.07
C HIS A 60 11.88 -25.08 -35.18
N LEU A 61 10.68 -25.07 -35.79
CA LEU A 61 9.90 -26.28 -36.03
C LEU A 61 10.67 -27.31 -36.89
N PHE A 62 11.35 -26.86 -37.94
CA PHE A 62 12.22 -27.75 -38.71
C PHE A 62 13.37 -28.31 -37.86
N LEU A 63 14.02 -27.47 -37.04
CA LEU A 63 15.09 -27.90 -36.14
C LEU A 63 14.60 -28.87 -35.06
N TYR A 64 13.36 -28.77 -34.58
CA TYR A 64 12.76 -29.78 -33.70
C TYR A 64 12.52 -31.11 -34.42
N VAL A 65 12.25 -31.12 -35.72
CA VAL A 65 12.13 -32.36 -36.49
C VAL A 65 13.50 -32.99 -36.72
N VAL A 66 14.52 -32.17 -37.03
CA VAL A 66 15.89 -32.64 -37.25
C VAL A 66 16.52 -33.10 -35.93
N GLN A 67 16.32 -32.35 -34.85
CA GLN A 67 16.84 -32.63 -33.52
C GLN A 67 15.73 -32.53 -32.47
N PRO A 68 14.95 -33.62 -32.27
CA PRO A 68 13.82 -33.63 -31.33
C PRO A 68 14.26 -33.89 -29.88
N ARG A 69 15.54 -34.16 -29.64
CA ARG A 69 16.04 -34.64 -28.36
C ARG A 69 16.29 -33.49 -27.41
N ASP A 70 16.01 -33.75 -26.13
CA ASP A 70 16.32 -32.83 -25.04
C ASP A 70 17.82 -32.58 -24.90
N PHE A 71 18.14 -31.37 -24.43
CA PHE A 71 19.51 -30.95 -24.09
C PHE A 71 20.24 -32.01 -23.22
N PRO A 72 21.42 -32.50 -23.65
CA PRO A 72 22.07 -33.66 -23.05
C PRO A 72 22.93 -33.24 -21.86
N ILE A 73 22.26 -32.85 -20.76
CA ILE A 73 22.91 -32.25 -19.59
C ILE A 73 23.99 -33.15 -18.98
N ASP A 74 23.74 -34.46 -18.85
CA ASP A 74 24.68 -35.40 -18.23
C ASP A 74 25.90 -35.66 -19.11
N SER A 75 25.72 -35.76 -20.43
CA SER A 75 26.83 -35.89 -21.38
C SER A 75 27.73 -34.66 -21.35
N ILE A 76 27.16 -33.45 -21.27
CA ILE A 76 27.94 -32.21 -21.18
C ILE A 76 28.70 -32.14 -19.85
N ARG A 77 28.06 -32.55 -18.74
CA ARG A 77 28.73 -32.65 -17.43
C ARG A 77 29.90 -33.62 -17.44
N GLU A 78 29.74 -34.81 -18.03
CA GLU A 78 30.81 -35.80 -18.19
C GLU A 78 32.01 -35.19 -18.96
N ILE A 79 31.74 -34.53 -20.09
CA ILE A 79 32.76 -33.89 -20.93
C ILE A 79 33.50 -32.78 -20.18
N LEU A 80 32.79 -31.93 -19.45
CA LEU A 80 33.38 -30.79 -18.75
C LEU A 80 34.13 -31.19 -17.47
N LYS A 81 33.78 -32.31 -16.81
CA LYS A 81 34.47 -32.82 -15.60
C LYS A 81 35.78 -33.54 -15.91
N GLN A 82 35.87 -34.29 -17.01
CA GLN A 82 37.07 -35.06 -17.35
C GLN A 82 38.11 -34.17 -18.05
N LYS A 83 38.85 -33.40 -17.25
CA LYS A 83 39.89 -32.47 -17.74
C LYS A 83 41.19 -33.17 -18.22
N SER A 84 41.32 -34.50 -18.11
CA SER A 84 42.62 -35.18 -18.28
C SER A 84 42.69 -36.46 -19.13
N GLU A 85 41.61 -37.14 -19.53
CA GLU A 85 41.64 -38.16 -20.60
C GLU A 85 40.30 -38.21 -21.36
N PRO A 86 40.27 -38.04 -22.70
CA PRO A 86 39.03 -37.97 -23.45
C PRO A 86 38.61 -39.37 -23.91
N SER A 87 37.87 -40.10 -23.08
CA SER A 87 36.89 -41.03 -23.65
C SER A 87 35.59 -40.25 -23.85
N ILE A 88 35.61 -39.24 -24.74
CA ILE A 88 34.37 -38.65 -25.23
C ILE A 88 33.57 -39.83 -25.75
N ASP A 89 32.40 -40.08 -25.15
CA ASP A 89 31.49 -41.09 -25.67
C ASP A 89 30.89 -40.51 -26.96
N TYR A 90 31.67 -40.63 -28.04
CA TYR A 90 31.32 -40.19 -29.38
C TYR A 90 30.01 -40.84 -29.82
N GLN A 91 29.65 -42.00 -29.25
CA GLN A 91 28.38 -42.66 -29.52
C GLN A 91 27.22 -41.87 -28.91
N LYS A 92 27.32 -41.36 -27.68
CA LYS A 92 26.28 -40.49 -27.07
C LYS A 92 26.14 -39.15 -27.81
N VAL A 93 27.25 -38.50 -28.17
CA VAL A 93 27.23 -37.22 -28.90
C VAL A 93 26.69 -37.41 -30.32
N ALA A 94 27.15 -38.43 -31.04
CA ALA A 94 26.64 -38.76 -32.38
C ALA A 94 25.19 -39.23 -32.34
N TYR A 95 24.76 -39.91 -31.27
CA TYR A 95 23.37 -40.27 -31.08
C TYR A 95 22.54 -39.00 -30.89
N TYR A 96 22.94 -38.08 -30.00
CA TYR A 96 22.29 -36.78 -29.85
C TYR A 96 22.20 -36.08 -31.21
N GLU A 97 23.30 -35.75 -31.86
CA GLU A 97 23.30 -34.97 -33.12
C GLU A 97 22.90 -35.76 -34.37
N MET A 98 22.35 -36.97 -34.25
CA MET A 98 22.16 -37.89 -35.38
C MET A 98 21.43 -37.26 -36.57
N GLY A 99 20.39 -36.46 -36.33
CA GLY A 99 19.67 -35.79 -37.41
C GLY A 99 20.49 -34.69 -38.09
N ILE A 100 21.26 -33.92 -37.33
CA ILE A 100 22.19 -32.90 -37.86
C ILE A 100 23.28 -33.58 -38.70
N ILE A 101 23.86 -34.67 -38.20
CA ILE A 101 24.88 -35.46 -38.90
C ILE A 101 24.31 -36.04 -40.21
N ILE A 102 23.11 -36.62 -40.19
CA ILE A 102 22.46 -37.13 -41.40
C ILE A 102 22.26 -36.01 -42.43
N CYS A 103 21.75 -34.85 -42.02
CA CYS A 103 21.57 -33.69 -42.90
C CYS A 103 22.91 -33.19 -43.46
N ALA A 104 23.96 -33.13 -42.64
CA ALA A 104 25.29 -32.72 -43.07
C ALA A 104 25.91 -33.70 -44.08
N VAL A 105 25.78 -35.01 -43.85
CA VAL A 105 26.22 -36.05 -44.79
C VAL A 105 25.46 -35.96 -46.11
N LEU A 106 24.14 -35.77 -46.08
CA LEU A 106 23.34 -35.56 -47.30
C LEU A 106 23.76 -34.30 -48.05
N GLY A 107 24.06 -33.21 -47.34
CA GLY A 107 24.61 -31.98 -47.92
C GLY A 107 25.97 -32.20 -48.56
N LEU A 108 26.89 -32.88 -47.89
CA LEU A 108 28.21 -33.21 -48.44
C LEU A 108 28.12 -34.16 -49.65
N LEU A 109 27.22 -35.15 -49.61
CA LEU A 109 26.94 -36.01 -50.76
C LEU A 109 26.44 -35.18 -51.96
N PHE A 110 25.58 -34.19 -51.73
CA PHE A 110 25.15 -33.26 -52.79
C PHE A 110 26.35 -32.49 -53.35
N VAL A 111 27.21 -31.95 -52.50
CA VAL A 111 28.41 -31.18 -52.89
C VAL A 111 29.32 -32.00 -53.82
N ILE A 112 29.48 -33.29 -53.57
CA ILE A 112 30.32 -34.20 -54.37
C ILE A 112 29.57 -34.66 -55.64
N LEU A 113 28.32 -35.11 -55.51
CA LEU A 113 27.57 -35.72 -56.61
C LEU A 113 27.17 -34.71 -57.68
N MET A 114 26.85 -33.47 -57.28
CA MET A 114 26.39 -32.45 -58.22
C MET A 114 27.40 -32.09 -59.32
N PRO A 115 28.69 -31.80 -59.03
CA PRO A 115 29.70 -31.55 -60.06
C PRO A 115 30.01 -32.82 -60.87
N VAL A 116 29.98 -34.00 -60.25
CA VAL A 116 30.18 -35.29 -60.96
C VAL A 116 29.08 -35.53 -61.99
N VAL A 117 27.82 -35.38 -61.58
CA VAL A 117 26.65 -35.48 -62.48
C VAL A 117 26.71 -34.39 -63.55
N GLY A 118 27.09 -33.15 -63.19
CA GLY A 118 27.29 -32.06 -64.14
C GLY A 118 28.36 -32.37 -65.19
N PHE A 119 29.49 -32.92 -64.78
CA PHE A 119 30.58 -33.35 -65.66
C PHE A 119 30.12 -34.45 -66.62
N PHE A 120 29.51 -35.52 -66.11
CA PHE A 120 28.98 -36.60 -66.95
C PHE A 120 27.85 -36.12 -67.86
N PHE A 121 26.98 -35.22 -67.40
CA PHE A 121 25.92 -34.62 -68.19
C PHE A 121 26.50 -33.78 -69.34
N CYS A 122 27.53 -32.97 -69.06
CA CYS A 122 28.26 -32.19 -70.06
C CYS A 122 28.93 -33.08 -71.10
N MET A 123 29.71 -34.08 -70.67
CA MET A 123 30.37 -35.06 -71.55
C MET A 123 29.35 -35.83 -72.41
N CYS A 124 28.28 -36.34 -71.79
CA CYS A 124 27.18 -37.02 -72.48
C CYS A 124 26.55 -36.11 -73.55
N ARG A 125 26.37 -34.82 -73.23
CA ARG A 125 25.79 -33.83 -74.13
C ARG A 125 26.73 -33.47 -75.29
N CYS A 126 28.04 -33.33 -75.03
CA CYS A 126 29.06 -33.13 -76.06
C CYS A 126 29.15 -34.33 -77.01
N CYS A 127 28.94 -35.56 -76.52
CA CYS A 127 28.84 -36.76 -77.34
C CYS A 127 27.45 -36.95 -78.00
N ASN A 128 26.67 -35.88 -78.18
CA ASN A 128 25.31 -35.89 -78.75
C ASN A 128 24.28 -36.75 -77.99
N LYS A 129 24.56 -37.23 -76.77
CA LYS A 129 23.60 -37.92 -75.89
C LYS A 129 22.98 -36.92 -74.90
N CYS A 130 22.11 -37.36 -73.97
CA CYS A 130 21.48 -36.48 -72.96
C CYS A 130 20.77 -35.20 -73.53
N GLY A 131 20.22 -35.30 -74.75
CA GLY A 131 19.59 -34.17 -75.45
C GLY A 131 20.56 -33.23 -76.17
N GLY A 132 21.79 -33.67 -76.44
CA GLY A 132 22.77 -33.01 -77.32
C GLY A 132 22.48 -33.21 -78.80
N LYS A 133 22.10 -34.42 -79.23
CA LYS A 133 21.50 -34.68 -80.55
C LYS A 133 20.18 -33.90 -80.60
N MET A 134 20.18 -32.74 -81.26
CA MET A 134 19.04 -31.82 -81.42
C MET A 134 17.96 -32.49 -82.29
N HIS A 135 17.38 -33.56 -81.79
CA HIS A 135 16.44 -34.42 -82.47
C HIS A 135 15.25 -34.70 -81.55
N GLN A 136 14.03 -34.57 -82.08
CA GLN A 136 12.81 -34.79 -81.31
C GLN A 136 11.87 -35.79 -81.98
N ARG A 137 11.59 -36.88 -81.26
CA ARG A 137 10.54 -37.85 -81.59
C ARG A 137 9.18 -37.28 -81.23
N GLN A 138 8.29 -37.11 -82.22
CA GLN A 138 6.93 -36.65 -81.97
C GLN A 138 6.12 -37.79 -81.29
N LYS A 139 5.47 -37.48 -80.16
CA LYS A 139 4.61 -38.41 -79.40
C LYS A 139 3.21 -37.83 -79.24
N LYS A 140 2.18 -38.67 -79.35
CA LYS A 140 0.76 -38.28 -79.19
C LYS A 140 0.48 -37.58 -77.85
N SER A 141 1.21 -37.94 -76.78
CA SER A 141 1.12 -37.34 -75.44
C SER A 141 2.00 -36.08 -75.22
N GLY A 142 2.75 -35.62 -76.22
CA GLY A 142 3.74 -34.53 -76.06
C GLY A 142 3.15 -33.20 -75.59
N ARG A 143 1.89 -32.90 -75.95
CA ARG A 143 1.19 -31.68 -75.51
C ARG A 143 0.92 -31.66 -74.00
N CYS A 144 0.45 -32.78 -73.45
CA CYS A 144 0.17 -32.92 -72.02
C CYS A 144 1.48 -32.91 -71.22
N GLN A 145 2.50 -33.64 -71.67
CA GLN A 145 3.81 -33.70 -71.02
C GLN A 145 4.48 -32.33 -70.92
N ARG A 146 4.46 -31.54 -72.00
CA ARG A 146 5.01 -30.18 -71.99
C ARG A 146 4.29 -29.27 -71.00
N LYS A 147 2.94 -29.26 -71.01
CA LYS A 147 2.17 -28.45 -70.04
C LYS A 147 2.48 -28.88 -68.60
N CYS A 148 2.54 -30.19 -68.34
CA CYS A 148 2.91 -30.72 -67.04
C CYS A 148 4.31 -30.23 -66.61
N PHE A 149 5.33 -30.39 -67.45
CA PHE A 149 6.68 -29.93 -67.12
C PHE A 149 6.75 -28.40 -66.92
N ALA A 150 6.01 -27.62 -67.70
CA ALA A 150 5.94 -26.17 -67.55
C ALA A 150 5.30 -25.75 -66.21
N VAL A 151 4.15 -26.33 -65.86
CA VAL A 151 3.47 -26.06 -64.58
C VAL A 151 4.31 -26.53 -63.40
N SER A 152 4.87 -27.74 -63.46
CA SER A 152 5.75 -28.24 -62.40
C SER A 152 6.97 -27.35 -62.23
N LEU A 153 7.63 -26.93 -63.33
CA LEU A 153 8.77 -26.02 -63.25
C LEU A 153 8.38 -24.66 -62.68
N LEU A 154 7.21 -24.13 -63.03
CA LEU A 154 6.68 -22.88 -62.45
C LEU A 154 6.47 -23.00 -60.94
N VAL A 155 5.88 -24.09 -60.48
CA VAL A 155 5.72 -24.38 -59.03
C VAL A 155 7.09 -24.47 -58.34
N MET A 156 8.06 -25.16 -58.95
CA MET A 156 9.42 -25.22 -58.40
C MET A 156 10.05 -23.82 -58.32
N CYS A 157 9.91 -23.00 -59.36
CA CYS A 157 10.44 -21.63 -59.35
C CYS A 157 9.82 -20.79 -58.24
N PHE A 158 8.51 -20.91 -57.99
CA PHE A 158 7.85 -20.23 -56.88
C PHE A 158 8.38 -20.68 -55.51
N LEU A 159 8.54 -21.99 -55.29
CA LEU A 159 9.10 -22.53 -54.05
C LEU A 159 10.55 -22.08 -53.82
N ILE A 160 11.35 -21.98 -54.89
CA ILE A 160 12.72 -21.45 -54.83
C ILE A 160 12.68 -19.95 -54.51
N SER A 161 11.78 -19.18 -55.12
CA SER A 161 11.60 -17.75 -54.83
C SER A 161 11.26 -17.47 -53.36
N ILE A 162 10.43 -18.32 -52.71
CA ILE A 162 10.18 -18.22 -51.26
C ILE A 162 11.48 -18.41 -50.46
N GLY A 163 12.31 -19.39 -50.83
CA GLY A 163 13.60 -19.60 -50.16
C GLY A 163 14.55 -18.42 -50.31
N ILE A 164 14.60 -17.81 -51.50
CA ILE A 164 15.37 -16.59 -51.76
C ILE A 164 14.83 -15.42 -50.92
N PHE A 165 13.50 -15.27 -50.81
CA PHE A 165 12.88 -14.27 -49.95
C PHE A 165 13.31 -14.41 -48.49
N CYS A 166 13.30 -15.64 -47.94
CA CYS A 166 13.82 -15.91 -46.60
C CYS A 166 15.30 -15.50 -46.46
N GLY A 167 16.13 -15.75 -47.47
CA GLY A 167 17.53 -15.31 -47.49
C GLY A 167 17.69 -13.79 -47.46
N PHE A 168 16.89 -13.05 -48.23
CA PHE A 168 16.88 -11.58 -48.19
C PHE A 168 16.38 -11.04 -46.85
N VAL A 169 15.32 -11.61 -46.29
CA VAL A 169 14.81 -11.22 -44.97
C VAL A 169 15.88 -11.45 -43.89
N ALA A 170 16.54 -12.60 -43.90
CA ALA A 170 17.64 -12.88 -42.99
C ALA A 170 18.77 -11.84 -43.11
N ASN A 171 19.13 -11.45 -44.33
CA ASN A 171 20.17 -10.44 -44.59
C ASN A 171 19.80 -9.04 -44.06
N ILE A 172 18.55 -8.61 -44.29
CA ILE A 172 18.04 -7.30 -43.82
C ILE A 172 18.01 -7.25 -42.29
N HIS A 173 17.66 -8.37 -41.65
CA HIS A 173 17.57 -8.45 -40.20
C HIS A 173 18.93 -8.22 -39.54
N VAL A 174 19.98 -8.95 -39.94
CA VAL A 174 21.33 -8.77 -39.37
C VAL A 174 21.83 -7.32 -39.52
N GLN A 175 21.59 -6.68 -40.66
CA GLN A 175 22.00 -5.29 -40.89
C GLN A 175 21.31 -4.29 -39.94
N THR A 176 20.02 -4.51 -39.65
CA THR A 176 19.24 -3.61 -38.77
C THR A 176 19.64 -3.77 -37.30
N TRP A 177 20.18 -4.92 -36.93
CA TRP A 177 20.39 -5.29 -35.54
C TRP A 177 21.69 -4.77 -34.93
N MET A 178 22.70 -4.44 -35.73
CA MET A 178 23.93 -3.85 -35.20
C MET A 178 23.66 -2.53 -34.45
N ASN A 179 22.85 -1.64 -35.05
CA ASN A 179 22.44 -0.38 -34.40
C ASN A 179 21.60 -0.61 -33.14
N ASN A 180 20.74 -1.62 -33.14
CA ASN A 180 19.91 -1.94 -31.98
C ASN A 180 20.72 -2.58 -30.86
N THR A 181 21.73 -3.38 -31.20
CA THR A 181 22.66 -4.00 -30.25
C THR A 181 23.46 -2.96 -29.50
N GLN A 182 24.01 -1.96 -30.20
CA GLN A 182 24.73 -0.85 -29.54
C GLN A 182 23.81 -0.10 -28.57
N LYS A 183 22.58 0.28 -29.00
CA LYS A 183 21.60 0.94 -28.11
C LYS A 183 21.24 0.09 -26.89
N LEU A 184 21.05 -1.22 -27.10
CA LEU A 184 20.72 -2.16 -26.03
C LEU A 184 21.89 -2.30 -25.04
N ALA A 185 23.13 -2.37 -25.52
CA ALA A 185 24.30 -2.42 -24.67
C ALA A 185 24.48 -1.11 -23.88
N THR A 186 24.37 0.05 -24.54
CA THR A 186 24.48 1.36 -23.87
C THR A 186 23.43 1.51 -22.77
N SER A 187 22.18 1.11 -23.02
CA SER A 187 21.12 1.17 -22.00
C SER A 187 21.36 0.19 -20.85
N ASN A 188 21.80 -1.04 -21.12
CA ASN A 188 22.15 -2.00 -20.07
C ASN A 188 23.32 -1.52 -19.19
N PHE A 189 24.43 -1.04 -19.79
CA PHE A 189 25.56 -0.50 -19.02
C PHE A 189 25.13 0.71 -18.18
N LYS A 190 24.24 1.55 -18.71
CA LYS A 190 23.67 2.67 -17.97
C LYS A 190 22.80 2.21 -16.80
N ASP A 191 21.96 1.20 -16.97
CA ASP A 191 21.13 0.64 -15.90
C ASP A 191 21.96 -0.01 -14.79
N LEU A 192 23.03 -0.72 -15.16
CA LEU A 192 24.00 -1.25 -14.22
C LEU A 192 24.73 -0.13 -13.45
N ARG A 193 25.15 0.96 -14.11
CA ARG A 193 25.70 2.14 -13.43
C ARG A 193 24.69 2.82 -12.51
N THR A 194 23.43 2.92 -12.93
CA THR A 194 22.34 3.44 -12.10
C THR A 194 22.17 2.60 -10.85
N LEU A 195 22.19 1.26 -10.97
CA LEU A 195 22.14 0.36 -9.82
C LEU A 195 23.29 0.66 -8.82
N LEU A 196 24.53 0.80 -9.30
CA LEU A 196 25.67 1.12 -8.43
C LEU A 196 25.55 2.49 -7.78
N ASN A 197 25.13 3.51 -8.52
CA ASN A 197 25.04 4.89 -8.03
C ASN A 197 23.86 5.13 -7.08
N GLU A 198 22.76 4.40 -7.23
CA GLU A 198 21.57 4.51 -6.37
C GLU A 198 21.69 3.69 -5.09
N THR A 199 22.44 2.58 -5.10
CA THR A 199 22.67 1.74 -3.91
C THR A 199 23.14 2.53 -2.67
N PRO A 200 24.21 3.35 -2.72
CA PRO A 200 24.64 4.10 -1.53
C PRO A 200 23.63 5.17 -1.09
N LYS A 201 22.85 5.72 -2.03
CA LYS A 201 21.78 6.69 -1.70
C LYS A 201 20.63 6.02 -0.96
N GLN A 202 20.24 4.80 -1.36
CA GLN A 202 19.24 4.00 -0.66
C GLN A 202 19.69 3.65 0.76
N ILE A 203 20.96 3.30 0.96
CA ILE A 203 21.53 3.06 2.30
C ILE A 203 21.43 4.31 3.17
N HIS A 204 21.91 5.45 2.66
CA HIS A 204 21.84 6.71 3.40
C HIS A 204 20.39 7.11 3.73
N TYR A 205 19.45 6.84 2.82
CA TYR A 205 18.03 7.06 3.07
C TYR A 205 17.52 6.19 4.23
N ILE A 206 17.82 4.88 4.22
CA ILE A 206 17.45 3.95 5.28
C ILE A 206 17.97 4.45 6.64
N LEU A 207 19.25 4.80 6.72
CA LEU A 207 19.87 5.33 7.96
C LEU A 207 19.21 6.63 8.41
N ALA A 208 18.92 7.55 7.47
CA ALA A 208 18.28 8.82 7.79
C ALA A 208 16.87 8.65 8.37
N GLN A 209 16.12 7.60 8.01
CA GLN A 209 14.80 7.31 8.59
C GLN A 209 14.85 6.93 10.08
N TYR A 210 16.02 6.53 10.60
CA TYR A 210 16.19 6.38 12.04
C TYR A 210 15.92 7.70 12.78
N ASN A 211 16.35 8.84 12.23
CA ASN A 211 16.11 10.14 12.85
C ASN A 211 14.62 10.42 12.96
N THR A 212 13.81 10.10 11.95
CA THR A 212 12.35 10.26 12.00
C THR A 212 11.73 9.42 13.13
N THR A 213 12.18 8.19 13.29
CA THR A 213 11.73 7.27 14.35
C THR A 213 12.13 7.79 15.74
N ARG A 214 13.39 8.20 15.89
CA ARG A 214 13.94 8.78 17.11
C ARG A 214 13.21 10.06 17.49
N ASP A 215 13.00 10.96 16.54
CA ASP A 215 12.38 12.27 16.78
C ASP A 215 10.90 12.10 17.18
N GLN A 216 10.19 11.10 16.64
CA GLN A 216 8.86 10.74 17.12
C GLN A 216 8.90 10.21 18.57
N ALA A 217 9.82 9.30 18.89
CA ALA A 217 9.98 8.82 20.26
C ALA A 217 10.35 9.96 21.23
N PHE A 218 11.20 10.91 20.79
CA PHE A 218 11.56 12.09 21.58
C PHE A 218 10.34 12.98 21.82
N SER A 219 9.51 13.19 20.80
CA SER A 219 8.28 13.97 20.92
C SER A 219 7.34 13.36 21.98
N ASP A 220 7.17 12.04 21.96
CA ASP A 220 6.29 11.35 22.91
C ASP A 220 6.89 11.31 24.32
N LEU A 221 8.21 11.18 24.44
CA LEU A 221 8.94 11.32 25.71
C LEU A 221 8.82 12.74 26.29
N ASP A 222 8.94 13.79 25.47
CA ASP A 222 8.73 15.19 25.91
C ASP A 222 7.28 15.44 26.32
N ARG A 223 6.35 14.69 25.73
CA ARG A 223 4.91 14.73 26.01
C ARG A 223 4.45 13.69 27.04
N ILE A 224 5.37 13.11 27.80
CA ILE A 224 5.07 12.06 28.80
C ILE A 224 3.99 12.49 29.80
N HIS A 225 3.96 13.76 30.20
CA HIS A 225 2.91 14.30 31.07
C HIS A 225 1.51 14.22 30.44
N THR A 226 1.39 14.44 29.13
CA THR A 226 0.11 14.33 28.41
C THR A 226 -0.23 12.90 28.01
N LEU A 227 0.75 12.05 27.73
CA LEU A 227 0.51 10.69 27.25
C LEU A 227 0.36 9.72 28.42
N LEU A 228 1.34 9.66 29.32
CA LEU A 228 1.31 8.83 30.52
C LEU A 228 0.52 9.52 31.63
N GLY A 229 0.85 10.77 31.95
CA GLY A 229 0.25 11.49 33.07
C GLY A 229 -1.27 11.69 32.92
N ALA A 230 -1.71 12.15 31.74
CA ALA A 230 -3.15 12.27 31.47
C ALA A 230 -3.83 10.90 31.31
N GLY A 231 -3.13 9.88 30.80
CA GLY A 231 -3.63 8.50 30.74
C GLY A 231 -3.99 7.95 32.13
N ILE A 232 -3.10 8.15 33.12
CA ILE A 232 -3.36 7.81 34.53
C ILE A 232 -4.55 8.61 35.06
N LEU A 233 -4.59 9.92 34.81
CA LEU A 233 -5.66 10.80 35.25
C LEU A 233 -7.03 10.37 34.68
N GLU A 234 -7.11 9.99 33.41
CA GLU A 234 -8.33 9.50 32.76
C GLU A 234 -8.85 8.19 33.38
N LYS A 235 -7.98 7.34 33.96
CA LYS A 235 -8.42 6.15 34.70
C LYS A 235 -8.99 6.46 36.08
N LEU A 236 -8.59 7.57 36.70
CA LEU A 236 -9.02 7.97 38.04
C LEU A 236 -10.27 8.86 38.01
N LYS A 237 -10.43 9.70 36.99
CA LYS A 237 -11.54 10.66 36.85
C LYS A 237 -12.94 10.06 37.06
N PRO A 238 -13.31 8.88 36.48
CA PRO A 238 -14.67 8.36 36.59
C PRO A 238 -15.12 8.07 38.01
N GLU A 239 -14.20 7.66 38.89
CA GLU A 239 -14.49 7.32 40.28
C GLU A 239 -14.41 8.55 41.21
N VAL A 240 -13.53 9.51 40.90
CA VAL A 240 -13.22 10.63 41.81
C VAL A 240 -14.07 11.88 41.53
N VAL A 241 -14.20 12.28 40.26
CA VAL A 241 -14.82 13.57 39.87
C VAL A 241 -16.29 13.68 40.31
N PRO A 242 -17.14 12.64 40.15
CA PRO A 242 -18.53 12.73 40.58
C PRO A 242 -18.69 13.05 42.07
N VAL A 243 -17.85 12.44 42.92
CA VAL A 243 -17.95 12.62 44.37
C VAL A 243 -17.49 14.01 44.80
N LEU A 244 -16.43 14.54 44.19
CA LEU A 244 -15.99 15.92 44.47
C LEU A 244 -17.06 16.94 44.04
N ASN A 245 -17.77 16.68 42.95
CA ASN A 245 -18.90 17.52 42.52
C ASN A 245 -20.08 17.43 43.51
N ASP A 246 -20.38 16.24 44.04
CA ASP A 246 -21.41 16.07 45.07
C ASP A 246 -21.06 16.86 46.35
N VAL A 247 -19.79 16.88 46.77
CA VAL A 247 -19.32 17.68 47.91
C VAL A 247 -19.49 19.18 47.64
N LYS A 248 -19.13 19.67 46.45
CA LYS A 248 -19.34 21.08 46.05
C LYS A 248 -20.81 21.48 46.00
N ALA A 249 -21.67 20.58 45.52
CA ALA A 249 -23.11 20.78 45.53
C ALA A 249 -23.64 20.88 46.98
N MET A 250 -23.09 20.09 47.91
CA MET A 250 -23.43 20.18 49.32
C MET A 250 -22.92 21.48 49.96
N ALA A 251 -21.72 21.95 49.62
CA ALA A 251 -21.22 23.26 50.05
C ALA A 251 -22.18 24.40 49.64
N THR A 252 -22.69 24.33 48.41
CA THR A 252 -23.72 25.27 47.92
C THR A 252 -25.03 25.15 48.71
N ALA A 253 -25.42 23.92 49.07
CA ALA A 253 -26.63 23.68 49.88
C ALA A 253 -26.49 24.25 51.30
N ILE A 254 -25.31 24.18 51.92
CA ILE A 254 -25.02 24.78 53.23
C ILE A 254 -25.23 26.31 53.16
N ILE A 255 -24.65 26.97 52.16
CA ILE A 255 -24.78 28.44 51.97
C ILE A 255 -26.25 28.83 51.80
N ARG A 256 -27.00 28.16 50.92
CA ARG A 256 -28.44 28.43 50.72
C ARG A 256 -29.27 28.20 51.98
N THR A 257 -28.90 27.18 52.77
CA THR A 257 -29.56 26.87 54.03
C THR A 257 -29.33 27.99 55.05
N HIS A 258 -28.10 28.52 55.14
CA HIS A 258 -27.79 29.67 55.97
C HIS A 258 -28.61 30.90 55.58
N GLU A 259 -28.54 31.32 54.30
CA GLU A 259 -29.26 32.51 53.81
C GLU A 259 -30.76 32.41 54.08
N SER A 260 -31.35 31.22 53.89
CA SER A 260 -32.77 31.01 54.12
C SER A 260 -33.12 30.96 55.61
N LEU A 261 -32.27 30.39 56.47
CA LEU A 261 -32.46 30.41 57.93
C LEU A 261 -32.33 31.83 58.50
N GLU A 262 -31.38 32.62 57.99
CA GLU A 262 -31.19 34.01 58.40
C GLU A 262 -32.41 34.87 58.04
N ASN A 263 -32.91 34.75 56.80
CA ASN A 263 -34.14 35.41 56.37
C ASN A 263 -35.36 34.95 57.19
N MET A 264 -35.42 33.66 57.53
CA MET A 264 -36.47 33.09 58.36
C MET A 264 -36.43 33.66 59.79
N GLU A 265 -35.27 33.71 60.44
CA GLU A 265 -35.12 34.25 61.79
C GLU A 265 -35.45 35.75 61.84
N ASN A 266 -34.96 36.53 60.88
CA ASN A 266 -35.29 37.96 60.75
C ASN A 266 -36.79 38.19 60.58
N SER A 267 -37.46 37.34 59.79
CA SER A 267 -38.91 37.40 59.58
C SER A 267 -39.67 37.02 60.86
N LEU A 268 -39.25 35.96 61.56
CA LEU A 268 -39.85 35.54 62.83
C LEU A 268 -39.72 36.63 63.92
N GLN A 269 -38.56 37.27 64.02
CA GLN A 269 -38.36 38.38 64.95
C GLN A 269 -39.22 39.60 64.60
N SER A 270 -39.32 39.92 63.32
CA SER A 270 -40.19 41.00 62.82
C SER A 270 -41.67 40.73 63.08
N LEU A 271 -42.11 39.48 62.90
CA LEU A 271 -43.49 39.05 63.17
C LEU A 271 -43.81 39.03 64.66
N SER A 272 -42.89 38.57 65.50
CA SER A 272 -43.06 38.57 66.96
C SER A 272 -43.17 40.00 67.51
N ASN A 273 -42.23 40.89 67.13
CA ASN A 273 -42.25 42.29 67.52
C ASN A 273 -43.47 43.02 66.95
N GLY A 274 -43.77 42.81 65.67
CA GLY A 274 -44.92 43.38 64.98
C GLY A 274 -46.24 42.93 65.61
N SER A 275 -46.38 41.67 65.99
CA SER A 275 -47.56 41.14 66.68
C SER A 275 -47.79 41.82 68.03
N SER A 276 -46.73 42.04 68.83
CA SER A 276 -46.86 42.76 70.09
C SER A 276 -47.24 44.24 69.89
N GLN A 277 -46.64 44.91 68.92
CA GLN A 277 -46.95 46.32 68.61
C GLN A 277 -48.36 46.50 68.05
N LEU A 278 -48.77 45.61 67.16
CA LEU A 278 -50.10 45.60 66.55
C LEU A 278 -51.18 45.28 67.59
N ASN A 279 -50.94 44.33 68.49
CA ASN A 279 -51.86 44.04 69.58
C ASN A 279 -52.07 45.25 70.49
N ASN A 280 -50.98 45.94 70.87
CA ASN A 280 -51.05 47.14 71.70
C ASN A 280 -51.79 48.27 70.96
N SER A 281 -51.50 48.47 69.67
CA SER A 281 -52.12 49.51 68.85
C SER A 281 -53.62 49.27 68.67
N LEU A 282 -54.04 48.03 68.38
CA LEU A 282 -55.45 47.66 68.25
C LEU A 282 -56.19 47.70 69.59
N THR A 283 -55.54 47.32 70.69
CA THR A 283 -56.10 47.44 72.05
C THR A 283 -56.33 48.90 72.43
N ASN A 284 -55.36 49.79 72.15
CA ASN A 284 -55.52 51.22 72.39
C ASN A 284 -56.68 51.81 71.58
N VAL A 285 -56.82 51.45 70.29
CA VAL A 285 -57.96 51.87 69.47
C VAL A 285 -59.27 51.35 70.06
N LYS A 286 -59.31 50.09 70.49
CA LYS A 286 -60.49 49.47 71.12
C LYS A 286 -60.89 50.21 72.39
N ASP A 287 -59.93 50.52 73.25
CA ASP A 287 -60.15 51.24 74.51
C ASP A 287 -60.59 52.68 74.25
N ASN A 288 -59.99 53.38 73.29
CA ASN A 288 -60.39 54.74 72.89
C ASN A 288 -61.81 54.80 72.34
N ILE A 289 -62.17 53.86 71.47
CA ILE A 289 -63.54 53.76 70.94
C ILE A 289 -64.50 53.40 72.09
N GLN A 290 -64.17 52.43 72.95
CA GLN A 290 -65.00 52.03 74.08
C GLN A 290 -65.23 53.18 75.07
N ASN A 291 -64.19 53.96 75.38
CA ASN A 291 -64.28 55.14 76.23
C ASN A 291 -65.16 56.21 75.60
N SER A 292 -65.00 56.46 74.29
CA SER A 292 -65.85 57.39 73.55
C SER A 292 -67.33 56.96 73.57
N LEU A 293 -67.61 55.65 73.46
CA LEU A 293 -68.98 55.10 73.50
C LEU A 293 -69.62 55.11 74.91
N ASN A 294 -68.83 55.32 75.96
CA ASN A 294 -69.29 55.38 77.35
C ASN A 294 -69.52 56.81 77.85
N ASP A 295 -69.17 57.82 77.06
CA ASP A 295 -69.47 59.23 77.35
C ASP A 295 -70.97 59.52 77.21
N ASN A 296 -71.47 60.57 77.88
CA ASN A 296 -72.88 60.93 77.96
C ASN A 296 -73.54 61.15 76.58
N ASP A 297 -72.74 61.39 75.54
CA ASP A 297 -73.15 61.57 74.13
C ASP A 297 -73.85 60.32 73.52
N CYS A 298 -73.58 59.09 73.99
CA CYS A 298 -74.28 57.87 73.52
C CYS A 298 -75.62 57.60 74.25
N SER A 299 -76.08 58.50 75.13
CA SER A 299 -77.32 58.33 75.90
C SER A 299 -78.57 58.83 75.17
N SER A 300 -78.40 59.44 73.99
CA SER A 300 -79.49 59.93 73.16
C SER A 300 -80.23 58.77 72.49
N ALA A 301 -81.56 58.71 72.59
CA ALA A 301 -82.38 57.64 71.98
C ALA A 301 -82.19 57.52 70.45
N ARG A 302 -81.68 58.58 69.80
CA ARG A 302 -81.41 58.61 68.35
C ARG A 302 -80.07 57.94 67.97
N ASP A 303 -79.05 58.06 68.81
CA ASP A 303 -77.69 57.62 68.50
C ASP A 303 -77.34 56.25 69.13
N GLN A 304 -78.13 55.79 70.10
CA GLN A 304 -77.89 54.57 70.88
C GLN A 304 -77.81 53.27 70.05
N GLU A 305 -78.59 53.14 68.97
CA GLU A 305 -78.53 51.97 68.09
C GLU A 305 -77.19 51.87 67.36
N THR A 306 -76.69 53.00 66.84
CA THR A 306 -75.38 53.11 66.19
C THR A 306 -74.25 52.85 67.18
N CYS A 307 -74.33 53.40 68.39
CA CYS A 307 -73.35 53.12 69.46
C CYS A 307 -73.27 51.62 69.80
N ASN A 308 -74.41 50.93 69.88
CA ASN A 308 -74.45 49.48 70.17
C ASN A 308 -73.87 48.64 69.02
N ARG A 309 -74.10 49.03 67.75
CA ARG A 309 -73.47 48.40 66.59
C ARG A 309 -71.95 48.51 66.63
N VAL A 310 -71.42 49.71 66.91
CA VAL A 310 -69.96 49.92 67.03
C VAL A 310 -69.40 49.13 68.21
N ARG A 311 -70.09 49.10 69.35
CA ARG A 311 -69.65 48.31 70.52
C ARG A 311 -69.57 46.81 70.21
N ALA A 312 -70.53 46.27 69.46
CA ALA A 312 -70.52 44.86 69.06
C ALA A 312 -69.37 44.54 68.08
N SER A 313 -69.01 45.47 67.19
CA SER A 313 -67.95 45.26 66.20
C SER A 313 -66.53 45.32 66.78
N LEU A 314 -66.32 45.93 67.96
CA LEU A 314 -65.00 46.01 68.62
C LEU A 314 -64.34 44.65 68.90
N SER A 315 -65.12 43.58 69.02
CA SER A 315 -64.60 42.21 69.17
C SER A 315 -63.91 41.68 67.91
N GLN A 316 -64.06 42.36 66.76
CA GLN A 316 -63.46 41.98 65.48
C GLN A 316 -62.04 42.58 65.30
N LEU A 317 -61.67 43.60 66.09
CA LEU A 317 -60.33 44.22 66.09
C LEU A 317 -59.36 43.42 66.96
N GLU A 318 -59.00 42.23 66.49
CA GLU A 318 -58.05 41.33 67.16
C GLU A 318 -56.93 40.97 66.18
N ILE A 319 -55.71 40.80 66.70
CA ILE A 319 -54.60 40.19 65.94
C ILE A 319 -54.82 38.67 65.80
N ASN A 320 -54.09 38.05 64.88
CA ASN A 320 -53.92 36.59 64.90
C ASN A 320 -52.92 36.21 66.03
N PRO A 321 -53.37 35.56 67.12
CA PRO A 321 -52.52 35.29 68.29
C PRO A 321 -51.40 34.28 68.01
N GLU A 322 -51.53 33.46 66.96
CA GLU A 322 -50.58 32.40 66.63
C GLU A 322 -49.30 32.92 65.96
N LEU A 323 -49.32 34.15 65.41
CA LEU A 323 -48.16 34.75 64.72
C LEU A 323 -47.02 35.15 65.66
N GLY A 324 -47.35 35.57 66.88
CA GLY A 324 -46.35 35.89 67.91
C GLY A 324 -45.77 34.67 68.63
N GLN A 325 -46.24 33.46 68.33
CA GLN A 325 -45.91 32.21 69.04
C GLN A 325 -45.11 31.22 68.19
N LEU A 326 -44.65 31.62 67.00
CA LEU A 326 -43.85 30.75 66.14
C LEU A 326 -42.48 30.43 66.78
N PRO A 327 -42.01 29.16 66.74
CA PRO A 327 -40.72 28.81 67.32
C PRO A 327 -39.55 29.48 66.58
N SER A 328 -38.58 30.01 67.33
CA SER A 328 -37.32 30.55 66.76
C SER A 328 -36.46 29.44 66.14
N VAL A 329 -35.68 29.79 65.13
CA VAL A 329 -34.72 28.91 64.44
C VAL A 329 -33.27 29.28 64.74
N ASP A 330 -33.03 30.15 65.74
CA ASP A 330 -31.71 30.66 66.13
C ASP A 330 -30.70 29.55 66.45
N GLN A 331 -31.14 28.46 67.07
CA GLN A 331 -30.27 27.32 67.37
C GLN A 331 -29.73 26.66 66.09
N GLN A 332 -30.60 26.47 65.09
CA GLN A 332 -30.25 25.89 63.80
C GLN A 332 -29.38 26.85 63.01
N LEU A 333 -29.70 28.15 63.01
CA LEU A 333 -28.91 29.18 62.37
C LEU A 333 -27.49 29.25 62.96
N SER A 334 -27.36 29.22 64.29
CA SER A 334 -26.07 29.21 64.99
C SER A 334 -25.22 27.98 64.62
N ARG A 335 -25.84 26.79 64.51
CA ARG A 335 -25.12 25.57 64.09
C ARG A 335 -24.63 25.67 62.65
N VAL A 336 -25.47 26.14 61.72
CA VAL A 336 -25.07 26.33 60.31
C VAL A 336 -24.00 27.42 60.18
N ASN A 337 -24.03 28.46 61.02
CA ASN A 337 -22.97 29.46 61.10
C ASN A 337 -21.60 28.87 61.51
N GLU A 338 -21.57 27.97 62.49
CA GLU A 338 -20.33 27.26 62.85
C GLU A 338 -19.82 26.38 61.71
N ILE A 339 -20.73 25.69 61.00
CA ILE A 339 -20.39 24.87 59.83
C ILE A 339 -19.77 25.72 58.71
N LEU A 340 -20.31 26.91 58.43
CA LEU A 340 -19.79 27.81 57.39
C LEU A 340 -18.39 28.35 57.62
N LYS A 341 -17.84 28.24 58.84
CA LYS A 341 -16.44 28.61 59.12
C LYS A 341 -15.46 27.71 58.35
N THR A 342 -15.87 26.50 57.98
CA THR A 342 -15.08 25.60 57.14
C THR A 342 -15.51 25.74 55.70
N ASP A 343 -14.58 26.20 54.85
CA ASP A 343 -14.84 26.36 53.41
C ASP A 343 -14.76 25.00 52.70
N LEU A 344 -15.90 24.30 52.70
CA LEU A 344 -16.02 22.98 52.09
C LEU A 344 -15.79 23.00 50.57
N ASP A 345 -16.13 24.09 49.88
CA ASP A 345 -15.87 24.23 48.44
C ASP A 345 -14.38 24.32 48.15
N LYS A 346 -13.63 25.08 48.97
CA LYS A 346 -12.18 25.15 48.89
C LYS A 346 -11.53 23.79 49.15
N LEU A 347 -11.99 23.04 50.14
CA LEU A 347 -11.46 21.70 50.44
C LEU A 347 -11.73 20.71 49.28
N ALA A 348 -12.95 20.71 48.73
CA ALA A 348 -13.27 19.88 47.56
C ALA A 348 -12.45 20.30 46.32
N THR A 349 -12.24 21.60 46.12
CA THR A 349 -11.39 22.14 45.06
C THR A 349 -9.92 21.77 45.26
N GLN A 350 -9.43 21.69 46.49
CA GLN A 350 -8.09 21.19 46.79
C GLN A 350 -7.95 19.72 46.39
N GLY A 351 -8.95 18.87 46.70
CA GLY A 351 -8.99 17.48 46.22
C GLY A 351 -8.96 17.37 44.69
N SER A 352 -9.72 18.23 43.99
CA SER A 352 -9.68 18.29 42.51
C SER A 352 -8.30 18.69 41.99
N ARG A 353 -7.65 19.69 42.61
CA ARG A 353 -6.30 20.15 42.21
C ARG A 353 -5.25 19.06 42.42
N SER A 354 -5.30 18.32 43.52
CA SER A 354 -4.40 17.19 43.75
C SER A 354 -4.54 16.10 42.68
N LEU A 355 -5.74 15.90 42.15
CA LEU A 355 -5.98 14.99 41.03
C LEU A 355 -5.43 15.57 39.70
N GLU A 356 -5.68 16.85 39.42
CA GLU A 356 -5.24 17.52 38.20
C GLU A 356 -3.71 17.74 38.12
N ASP A 357 -3.01 17.68 39.25
CA ASP A 357 -1.54 17.81 39.31
C ASP A 357 -0.78 16.50 39.04
N ILE A 358 -1.49 15.36 38.93
CA ILE A 358 -0.87 14.06 38.61
C ILE A 358 0.02 14.14 37.36
N PRO A 359 -0.40 14.71 36.22
CA PRO A 359 0.47 14.87 35.05
C PRO A 359 1.78 15.61 35.32
N ASN A 360 1.76 16.66 36.15
CA ASN A 360 2.95 17.43 36.49
C ASN A 360 3.88 16.65 37.42
N THR A 361 3.31 15.93 38.38
CA THR A 361 4.07 15.06 39.28
C THR A 361 4.78 13.96 38.49
N ILE A 362 4.10 13.33 37.53
CA ILE A 362 4.68 12.35 36.62
C ILE A 362 5.79 12.99 35.79
N LYS A 363 5.58 14.19 35.22
CA LYS A 363 6.62 14.92 34.47
C LYS A 363 7.88 15.10 35.29
N ASN A 364 7.74 15.58 36.53
CA ASN A 364 8.87 15.90 37.39
C ASN A 364 9.65 14.62 37.78
N GLN A 365 8.94 13.56 38.16
CA GLN A 365 9.57 12.28 38.55
C GLN A 365 10.19 11.51 37.38
N THR A 366 9.71 11.71 36.15
CA THR A 366 10.22 11.02 34.96
C THR A 366 11.36 11.75 34.26
N THR A 367 11.76 12.96 34.71
CA THR A 367 12.75 13.80 34.03
C THR A 367 14.09 13.08 33.76
N GLU A 368 14.62 12.38 34.76
CA GLU A 368 15.88 11.65 34.66
C GLU A 368 15.77 10.46 33.70
N VAL A 369 14.75 9.60 33.89
CA VAL A 369 14.49 8.44 33.02
C VAL A 369 14.24 8.86 31.57
N VAL A 370 13.53 9.96 31.32
CA VAL A 370 13.35 10.49 29.97
C VAL A 370 14.70 10.90 29.35
N ALA A 371 15.58 11.54 30.12
CA ALA A 371 16.91 11.90 29.64
C ALA A 371 17.77 10.65 29.34
N ASP A 372 17.73 9.63 30.20
CA ASP A 372 18.45 8.38 30.04
C ASP A 372 17.96 7.59 28.82
N VAL A 373 16.63 7.48 28.65
CA VAL A 373 16.04 6.85 27.46
C VAL A 373 16.47 7.61 26.20
N LYS A 374 16.42 8.95 26.19
CA LYS A 374 16.91 9.74 25.05
C LYS A 374 18.40 9.49 24.76
N ALA A 375 19.22 9.29 25.79
CA ALA A 375 20.64 8.94 25.62
C ALA A 375 20.81 7.53 25.01
N VAL A 376 20.03 6.54 25.45
CA VAL A 376 20.00 5.19 24.84
C VAL A 376 19.59 5.27 23.37
N LEU A 377 18.57 6.06 23.05
CA LEU A 377 18.10 6.26 21.67
C LEU A 377 19.14 6.96 20.78
N ASN A 378 19.90 7.92 21.31
CA ASN A 378 21.03 8.50 20.59
C ASN A 378 22.16 7.48 20.38
N SER A 379 22.45 6.65 21.37
CA SER A 379 23.45 5.57 21.27
C SER A 379 23.06 4.54 20.22
N ILE A 380 21.78 4.15 20.12
CA ILE A 380 21.29 3.26 19.06
C ILE A 380 21.54 3.88 17.68
N GLY A 381 21.27 5.19 17.51
CA GLY A 381 21.55 5.88 16.25
C GLY A 381 23.03 5.84 15.87
N HIS A 382 23.92 6.12 16.82
CA HIS A 382 25.37 6.03 16.59
C HIS A 382 25.84 4.60 16.25
N ASN A 383 25.25 3.57 16.88
CA ASN A 383 25.58 2.18 16.58
C ASN A 383 25.13 1.81 15.15
N ILE A 384 23.93 2.22 14.74
CA ILE A 384 23.41 1.99 13.38
C ILE A 384 24.33 2.65 12.34
N ASP A 385 24.73 3.92 12.56
CA ASP A 385 25.66 4.63 11.68
C ASP A 385 27.04 3.95 11.65
N SER A 386 27.55 3.50 12.81
CA SER A 386 28.85 2.82 12.90
C SER A 386 28.84 1.48 12.16
N VAL A 387 27.79 0.68 12.31
CA VAL A 387 27.63 -0.59 11.59
C VAL A 387 27.64 -0.35 10.08
N SER A 388 26.95 0.69 9.59
CA SER A 388 26.97 1.01 8.16
C SER A 388 28.37 1.36 7.63
N GLN A 389 29.24 1.96 8.45
CA GLN A 389 30.61 2.29 8.06
C GLN A 389 31.54 1.07 8.04
N GLN A 390 31.19 0.01 8.77
CA GLN A 390 31.97 -1.24 8.81
C GLN A 390 31.74 -2.11 7.57
N ILE A 391 30.63 -1.91 6.84
CA ILE A 391 30.35 -2.66 5.61
C ILE A 391 31.19 -2.04 4.47
N PRO A 392 32.04 -2.82 3.76
CA PRO A 392 32.90 -2.33 2.68
C PRO A 392 32.11 -2.08 1.38
N ILE A 393 31.03 -1.31 1.47
CA ILE A 393 30.11 -1.02 0.36
C ILE A 393 30.85 -0.26 -0.73
N GLN A 394 31.57 0.81 -0.37
CA GLN A 394 32.22 1.69 -1.35
C GLN A 394 33.31 0.98 -2.15
N SER A 395 34.15 0.16 -1.51
CA SER A 395 35.21 -0.59 -2.19
C SER A 395 34.66 -1.72 -3.07
N THR A 396 33.54 -2.33 -2.66
CA THR A 396 32.88 -3.37 -3.47
C THR A 396 32.21 -2.75 -4.70
N LEU A 397 31.52 -1.61 -4.52
CA LEU A 397 30.91 -0.86 -5.62
C LEU A 397 31.95 -0.35 -6.61
N SER A 398 33.09 0.18 -6.14
CA SER A 398 34.17 0.64 -7.02
C SER A 398 34.80 -0.50 -7.82
N SER A 399 35.03 -1.65 -7.18
CA SER A 399 35.56 -2.83 -7.87
C SER A 399 34.62 -3.31 -8.98
N PHE A 400 33.31 -3.30 -8.73
CA PHE A 400 32.31 -3.66 -9.73
C PHE A 400 32.20 -2.60 -10.85
N GLU A 401 32.36 -1.32 -10.52
CA GLU A 401 32.43 -0.24 -11.51
C GLU A 401 33.63 -0.42 -12.45
N ASP A 402 34.80 -0.83 -11.93
CA ASP A 402 35.98 -1.14 -12.73
C ASP A 402 35.71 -2.33 -13.69
N TYR A 403 35.13 -3.43 -13.19
CA TYR A 403 34.72 -4.56 -14.04
C TYR A 403 33.71 -4.15 -15.12
N LEU A 404 32.78 -3.26 -14.78
CA LEU A 404 31.79 -2.75 -15.71
C LEU A 404 32.45 -1.90 -16.82
N ASN A 405 33.39 -1.02 -16.45
CA ASN A 405 34.14 -0.19 -17.40
C ASN A 405 34.99 -1.05 -18.34
N ASP A 406 35.68 -2.07 -17.82
CA ASP A 406 36.44 -3.03 -18.63
C ASP A 406 35.52 -3.78 -19.60
N THR A 407 34.39 -4.30 -19.10
CA THR A 407 33.42 -5.03 -19.91
C THR A 407 32.83 -4.15 -21.02
N GLU A 408 32.49 -2.90 -20.70
CA GLU A 408 32.00 -1.93 -21.68
C GLU A 408 33.06 -1.61 -22.74
N TYR A 409 34.31 -1.43 -22.34
CA TYR A 409 35.43 -1.22 -23.26
C TYR A 409 35.60 -2.41 -24.22
N TYR A 410 35.68 -3.64 -23.69
CA TYR A 410 35.80 -4.83 -24.52
C TYR A 410 34.60 -5.00 -25.46
N PHE A 411 33.39 -4.74 -24.96
CA PHE A 411 32.18 -4.81 -25.77
C PHE A 411 32.25 -3.87 -26.97
N TYR A 412 32.56 -2.58 -26.78
CA TYR A 412 32.67 -1.64 -27.90
C TYR A 412 33.85 -1.95 -28.82
N TYR A 413 34.97 -2.42 -28.27
CA TYR A 413 36.12 -2.87 -29.05
C TYR A 413 35.72 -4.02 -30.00
N TYR A 414 35.13 -5.09 -29.49
CA TYR A 414 34.70 -6.23 -30.32
C TYR A 414 33.56 -5.85 -31.27
N THR A 415 32.59 -5.05 -30.82
CA THR A 415 31.50 -4.57 -31.68
C THR A 415 32.03 -3.77 -32.86
N SER A 416 33.05 -2.93 -32.66
CA SER A 416 33.68 -2.17 -33.76
C SER A 416 34.39 -3.08 -34.78
N ILE A 417 34.98 -4.21 -34.33
CA ILE A 417 35.59 -5.21 -35.22
C ILE A 417 34.50 -5.93 -36.02
N VAL A 418 33.41 -6.32 -35.37
CA VAL A 418 32.28 -6.97 -36.02
C VAL A 418 31.62 -6.03 -37.03
N GLU A 419 31.48 -4.74 -36.71
CA GLU A 419 30.94 -3.72 -37.63
C GLU A 419 31.78 -3.60 -38.91
N LYS A 420 33.11 -3.65 -38.77
CA LYS A 420 34.02 -3.68 -39.93
C LYS A 420 33.84 -4.94 -40.78
N ASN A 421 33.52 -6.08 -40.17
CA ASN A 421 33.35 -7.37 -40.83
C ASN A 421 31.89 -7.66 -41.28
N ASP A 422 30.89 -6.93 -40.77
CA ASP A 422 29.48 -7.06 -41.12
C ASP A 422 29.25 -6.85 -42.62
N SER A 423 29.99 -5.90 -43.20
CA SER A 423 30.03 -5.65 -44.64
C SER A 423 30.33 -6.91 -45.46
N PHE A 424 31.16 -7.83 -44.95
CA PHE A 424 31.50 -9.07 -45.65
C PHE A 424 30.35 -10.09 -45.62
N TRP A 425 29.71 -10.30 -44.46
CA TRP A 425 28.59 -11.24 -44.35
C TRP A 425 27.39 -10.74 -45.17
N TRP A 426 27.07 -9.46 -45.07
CA TRP A 426 26.02 -8.81 -45.85
C TRP A 426 26.26 -8.96 -47.36
N LEU A 427 27.49 -8.66 -47.81
CA LEU A 427 27.85 -8.77 -49.23
C LEU A 427 27.81 -10.22 -49.72
N SER A 428 28.31 -11.16 -48.93
CA SER A 428 28.30 -12.60 -49.26
C SER A 428 26.87 -13.13 -49.39
N SER A 429 26.00 -12.81 -48.44
CA SER A 429 24.59 -13.17 -48.45
C SER A 429 23.85 -12.57 -49.65
N LEU A 430 24.12 -11.30 -49.98
CA LEU A 430 23.57 -10.62 -51.15
C LEU A 430 23.99 -11.32 -52.46
N ILE A 431 25.28 -11.66 -52.61
CA ILE A 431 25.79 -12.37 -53.78
C ILE A 431 25.11 -13.74 -53.94
N ILE A 432 24.96 -14.48 -52.85
CA ILE A 432 24.28 -15.79 -52.85
C ILE A 432 22.83 -15.66 -53.29
N CYS A 433 22.08 -14.70 -52.72
CA CYS A 433 20.69 -14.44 -53.09
C CYS A 433 20.57 -13.98 -54.55
N PHE A 434 21.50 -13.17 -55.03
CA PHE A 434 21.55 -12.70 -56.42
C PHE A 434 21.83 -13.85 -57.41
N LEU A 435 22.79 -14.73 -57.11
CA LEU A 435 23.11 -15.89 -57.95
C LEU A 435 21.91 -16.82 -58.11
N LEU A 436 21.19 -17.11 -57.01
CA LEU A 436 19.96 -17.89 -57.06
C LEU A 436 18.85 -17.18 -57.83
N SER A 437 18.69 -15.87 -57.62
CA SER A 437 17.72 -15.05 -58.36
C SER A 437 17.99 -15.07 -59.85
N LEU A 438 19.26 -15.00 -60.26
CA LEU A 438 19.68 -15.06 -61.66
C LEU A 438 19.33 -16.42 -62.30
N ILE A 439 19.59 -17.53 -61.61
CA ILE A 439 19.22 -18.87 -62.08
C ILE A 439 17.71 -18.98 -62.29
N VAL A 440 16.93 -18.55 -61.30
CA VAL A 440 15.47 -18.59 -61.35
C VAL A 440 14.91 -17.63 -62.41
N LEU A 441 15.54 -16.46 -62.60
CA LEU A 441 15.17 -15.52 -63.65
C LEU A 441 15.31 -16.16 -65.04
N PHE A 442 16.39 -16.89 -65.30
CA PHE A 442 16.53 -17.66 -66.55
C PHE A 442 15.45 -18.74 -66.71
N PHE A 443 15.01 -19.37 -65.63
CA PHE A 443 13.86 -20.30 -65.69
C PHE A 443 12.54 -19.57 -65.97
N TYR A 444 12.27 -18.43 -65.34
CA TYR A 444 11.08 -17.64 -65.63
C TYR A 444 11.07 -17.10 -67.06
N LEU A 445 12.17 -16.50 -67.53
CA LEU A 445 12.32 -16.06 -68.91
C LEU A 445 12.18 -17.23 -69.89
N GLY A 446 12.76 -18.39 -69.54
CA GLY A 446 12.62 -19.62 -70.30
C GLY A 446 11.18 -20.13 -70.40
N LEU A 447 10.42 -20.06 -69.31
CA LEU A 447 8.99 -20.38 -69.27
C LEU A 447 8.15 -19.37 -70.05
N LEU A 448 8.37 -18.07 -69.87
CA LEU A 448 7.63 -17.00 -70.54
C LEU A 448 7.84 -17.04 -72.06
N CYS A 449 9.09 -16.98 -72.51
CA CYS A 449 9.42 -17.04 -73.94
C CYS A 449 9.04 -18.40 -74.55
N GLY A 450 9.20 -19.49 -73.78
CA GLY A 450 8.84 -20.83 -74.21
C GLY A 450 7.32 -21.02 -74.38
N ILE A 451 6.50 -20.51 -73.46
CA ILE A 451 5.04 -20.64 -73.53
C ILE A 451 4.44 -19.67 -74.55
N CYS A 452 4.82 -18.38 -74.50
CA CYS A 452 4.28 -17.34 -75.37
C CYS A 452 4.77 -17.48 -76.81
N GLY A 453 6.02 -17.92 -77.01
CA GLY A 453 6.61 -18.09 -78.34
C GLY A 453 6.25 -19.42 -79.02
N TYR A 454 5.56 -20.33 -78.32
CA TYR A 454 5.25 -21.65 -78.88
C TYR A 454 4.07 -21.59 -79.85
N ASP A 455 4.36 -21.89 -81.11
CA ASP A 455 3.35 -22.16 -82.12
C ASP A 455 2.97 -23.65 -82.15
N ARG A 456 1.67 -23.93 -82.17
CA ARG A 456 1.11 -25.30 -82.24
C ARG A 456 1.24 -25.92 -83.63
N HIS A 457 1.38 -25.11 -84.66
CA HIS A 457 1.47 -25.55 -86.05
C HIS A 457 2.91 -25.69 -86.55
N ALA A 458 3.88 -25.07 -85.85
CA ALA A 458 5.29 -25.23 -86.13
C ALA A 458 5.81 -26.63 -85.74
N THR A 459 6.58 -27.25 -86.62
CA THR A 459 7.24 -28.52 -86.30
C THR A 459 8.50 -28.26 -85.46
N PRO A 460 9.01 -29.26 -84.70
CA PRO A 460 10.28 -29.18 -83.99
C PRO A 460 11.45 -28.50 -84.72
N THR A 461 11.56 -28.62 -86.05
CA THR A 461 12.63 -28.01 -86.87
C THR A 461 12.34 -26.57 -87.29
N THR A 462 11.08 -26.12 -87.27
CA THR A 462 10.65 -24.78 -87.73
C THR A 462 10.15 -23.87 -86.59
N ARG A 463 10.58 -24.11 -85.35
CA ARG A 463 10.15 -23.32 -84.20
C ARG A 463 10.57 -21.86 -84.31
N GLY A 464 9.66 -20.95 -83.93
CA GLY A 464 9.90 -19.52 -83.94
C GLY A 464 11.03 -19.09 -83.00
N CYS A 465 11.63 -17.92 -83.31
CA CYS A 465 12.77 -17.37 -82.58
C CYS A 465 12.53 -17.24 -81.07
N VAL A 466 11.33 -16.76 -80.67
CA VAL A 466 10.95 -16.57 -79.26
C VAL A 466 10.88 -17.90 -78.49
N SER A 467 10.28 -18.94 -79.08
CA SER A 467 10.28 -20.28 -78.48
C SER A 467 11.69 -20.84 -78.34
N ASN A 468 12.52 -20.70 -79.40
CA ASN A 468 13.90 -21.17 -79.35
C ASN A 468 14.70 -20.47 -78.23
N MET A 469 14.52 -19.15 -78.08
CA MET A 469 15.11 -18.36 -77.00
C MET A 469 14.67 -18.87 -75.62
N GLY A 470 13.39 -19.21 -75.43
CA GLY A 470 12.92 -19.80 -74.18
C GLY A 470 13.62 -21.12 -73.84
N GLY A 471 13.83 -21.96 -74.83
CA GLY A 471 14.61 -23.19 -74.67
C GLY A 471 16.11 -22.97 -74.40
N ILE A 472 16.70 -21.88 -74.90
CA ILE A 472 18.07 -21.47 -74.59
C ILE A 472 18.16 -20.99 -73.15
N PHE A 473 17.27 -20.08 -72.71
CA PHE A 473 17.26 -19.58 -71.33
C PHE A 473 17.08 -20.70 -70.29
N LEU A 474 16.21 -21.68 -70.54
CA LEU A 474 16.09 -22.86 -69.68
C LEU A 474 17.42 -23.63 -69.57
N MET A 475 18.14 -23.81 -70.68
CA MET A 475 19.43 -24.51 -70.67
C MET A 475 20.56 -23.66 -70.07
N THR A 476 20.50 -22.34 -70.18
CA THR A 476 21.42 -21.42 -69.49
C THR A 476 21.24 -21.52 -67.98
N GLY A 477 19.99 -21.50 -67.48
CA GLY A 477 19.69 -21.72 -66.06
C GLY A 477 20.17 -23.09 -65.57
N VAL A 478 20.04 -24.13 -66.41
CA VAL A 478 20.59 -25.48 -66.12
C VAL A 478 22.12 -25.44 -65.98
N GLY A 479 22.81 -24.76 -66.89
CA GLY A 479 24.27 -24.63 -66.86
C GLY A 479 24.76 -23.90 -65.59
N LEU A 480 24.14 -22.77 -65.27
CA LEU A 480 24.45 -21.99 -64.05
C LEU A 480 24.17 -22.79 -62.77
N SER A 481 23.11 -23.60 -62.76
CA SER A 481 22.79 -24.46 -61.62
C SER A 481 23.87 -25.53 -61.40
N PHE A 482 24.34 -26.22 -62.45
CA PHE A 482 25.46 -27.17 -62.30
C PHE A 482 26.75 -26.50 -61.83
N LEU A 483 26.99 -25.25 -62.24
CA LEU A 483 28.18 -24.49 -61.86
C LEU A 483 28.18 -24.09 -60.38
N PHE A 484 27.05 -23.59 -59.87
CA PHE A 484 26.99 -22.95 -58.54
C PHE A 484 26.31 -23.75 -57.43
N CYS A 485 25.44 -24.73 -57.74
CA CYS A 485 24.65 -25.43 -56.70
C CYS A 485 25.52 -26.13 -55.65
N TRP A 486 26.67 -26.69 -56.04
CA TRP A 486 27.54 -27.37 -55.08
C TRP A 486 28.21 -26.38 -54.12
N ILE A 487 28.58 -25.18 -54.59
CA ILE A 487 29.12 -24.10 -53.75
C ILE A 487 28.05 -23.62 -52.77
N LEU A 488 26.83 -23.39 -53.27
CA LEU A 488 25.70 -22.97 -52.45
C LEU A 488 25.37 -24.00 -51.37
N MET A 489 25.34 -25.29 -51.72
CA MET A 489 25.08 -26.35 -50.76
C MET A 489 26.21 -26.52 -49.74
N PHE A 490 27.47 -26.27 -50.13
CA PHE A 490 28.59 -26.25 -49.18
C PHE A 490 28.40 -25.17 -48.12
N ILE A 491 28.08 -23.94 -48.54
CA ILE A 491 27.82 -22.81 -47.64
C ILE A 491 26.63 -23.10 -46.72
N VAL A 492 25.52 -23.60 -47.28
CA VAL A 492 24.33 -24.00 -46.50
C VAL A 492 24.67 -25.07 -45.48
N THR A 493 25.48 -26.08 -45.84
CA THR A 493 25.83 -27.17 -44.92
C THR A 493 26.68 -26.64 -43.76
N LEU A 494 27.65 -25.76 -44.03
CA LEU A 494 28.50 -25.17 -43.01
C LEU A 494 27.68 -24.30 -42.03
N THR A 495 26.85 -23.41 -42.56
CA THR A 495 26.02 -22.51 -41.74
C THR A 495 24.90 -23.24 -41.01
N PHE A 496 24.36 -24.32 -41.58
CA PHE A 496 23.41 -25.22 -40.91
C PHE A 496 24.02 -25.88 -39.69
N VAL A 497 25.21 -26.50 -39.79
CA VAL A 497 25.83 -27.19 -38.65
C VAL A 497 26.11 -26.21 -37.51
N ILE A 498 26.58 -25.00 -37.83
CA ILE A 498 26.83 -23.96 -36.83
C ILE A 498 25.51 -23.48 -36.22
N GLY A 499 24.57 -23.03 -37.05
CA GLY A 499 23.32 -22.42 -36.59
C GLY A 499 22.40 -23.39 -35.82
N ALA A 500 22.27 -24.64 -36.30
CA ALA A 500 21.47 -25.67 -35.62
C ALA A 500 22.03 -26.03 -34.24
N ASN A 501 23.36 -26.10 -34.11
CA ASN A 501 24.00 -26.36 -32.83
C ASN A 501 23.90 -25.16 -31.88
N MET A 502 24.10 -23.94 -32.37
CA MET A 502 23.91 -22.73 -31.54
C MET A 502 22.49 -22.66 -30.99
N GLU A 503 21.49 -22.98 -31.81
CA GLU A 503 20.09 -23.03 -31.37
C GLU A 503 19.86 -24.10 -30.29
N LYS A 504 20.29 -25.34 -30.56
CA LYS A 504 19.99 -26.50 -29.70
C LYS A 504 20.87 -26.67 -28.47
N LEU A 505 22.09 -26.13 -28.49
CA LEU A 505 23.06 -26.26 -27.39
C LEU A 505 23.22 -24.97 -26.57
N VAL A 506 22.82 -23.80 -27.08
CA VAL A 506 22.98 -22.52 -26.39
C VAL A 506 21.63 -21.83 -26.17
N CYS A 507 20.89 -21.51 -27.24
CA CYS A 507 19.70 -20.66 -27.15
C CYS A 507 18.52 -21.31 -26.42
N GLU A 508 18.13 -22.52 -26.81
CA GLU A 508 17.05 -23.25 -26.15
C GLU A 508 17.41 -23.62 -24.69
N PRO A 509 18.63 -24.12 -24.39
CA PRO A 509 19.07 -24.40 -23.01
C PRO A 509 19.21 -23.16 -22.11
N TYR A 510 19.50 -22.00 -22.69
CA TYR A 510 19.48 -20.74 -21.94
C TYR A 510 18.05 -20.34 -21.59
N ALA A 511 17.13 -20.36 -22.57
CA ALA A 511 15.74 -19.96 -22.38
C ALA A 511 15.01 -20.82 -21.33
N ASN A 512 15.32 -22.12 -21.26
CA ASN A 512 14.76 -23.04 -20.26
C ASN A 512 15.65 -23.23 -19.02
N LYS A 513 16.72 -22.42 -18.87
CA LYS A 513 17.66 -22.41 -17.74
C LYS A 513 18.52 -23.67 -17.55
N LYS A 514 18.44 -24.67 -18.44
CA LYS A 514 19.29 -25.88 -18.38
C LYS A 514 20.78 -25.55 -18.50
N LEU A 515 21.15 -24.44 -19.15
CA LEU A 515 22.55 -23.99 -19.21
C LEU A 515 23.09 -23.61 -17.82
N PHE A 516 22.29 -22.94 -16.99
CA PHE A 516 22.66 -22.61 -15.61
C PHE A 516 22.82 -23.88 -14.76
N GLN A 517 21.94 -24.86 -14.94
CA GLN A 517 22.05 -26.17 -14.27
C GLN A 517 23.32 -26.95 -14.62
N VAL A 518 23.95 -26.67 -15.77
CA VAL A 518 25.28 -27.20 -16.09
C VAL A 518 26.33 -26.47 -15.27
N LEU A 519 26.32 -25.13 -15.25
CA LEU A 519 27.26 -24.33 -14.46
C LEU A 519 27.17 -24.61 -12.96
N ASP A 520 25.98 -24.98 -12.48
CA ASP A 520 25.70 -25.37 -11.08
C ASP A 520 26.15 -26.78 -10.73
N THR A 521 26.73 -27.51 -11.68
CA THR A 521 27.20 -28.87 -11.42
C THR A 521 28.35 -28.85 -10.41
N PRO A 522 28.29 -29.65 -9.34
CA PRO A 522 29.32 -29.63 -8.32
C PRO A 522 30.72 -29.92 -8.84
N TYR A 523 31.69 -29.12 -8.41
CA TYR A 523 33.11 -29.22 -8.74
C TYR A 523 33.44 -29.08 -10.25
N LEU A 524 32.53 -28.51 -11.04
CA LEU A 524 32.70 -28.41 -12.49
C LEU A 524 33.69 -27.29 -12.88
N LEU A 525 33.42 -26.07 -12.43
CA LEU A 525 34.20 -24.89 -12.80
C LEU A 525 35.51 -24.78 -12.02
N ASN A 526 35.52 -25.31 -10.79
CA ASN A 526 36.70 -25.37 -9.93
C ASN A 526 36.68 -26.71 -9.16
N GLN A 527 37.83 -27.37 -9.04
CA GLN A 527 37.96 -28.65 -8.33
C GLN A 527 37.84 -28.50 -6.81
N ASP A 528 38.17 -27.32 -6.29
CA ASP A 528 38.17 -27.04 -4.85
C ASP A 528 36.82 -26.55 -4.33
N TRP A 529 35.92 -26.13 -5.23
CA TRP A 529 34.63 -25.54 -4.85
C TRP A 529 33.46 -26.39 -5.34
N LYS A 530 32.67 -26.92 -4.39
CA LYS A 530 31.41 -27.59 -4.68
C LYS A 530 30.47 -26.68 -5.48
N TYR A 531 30.18 -25.47 -4.98
CA TYR A 531 29.44 -24.44 -5.70
C TYR A 531 30.37 -23.28 -6.06
N PHE A 532 30.50 -22.98 -7.36
CA PHE A 532 31.47 -22.00 -7.85
C PHE A 532 31.18 -20.57 -7.37
N LEU A 533 29.91 -20.13 -7.43
CA LEU A 533 29.52 -18.79 -6.97
C LEU A 533 29.80 -18.62 -5.47
N SER A 534 29.49 -19.64 -4.67
CA SER A 534 29.81 -19.63 -3.23
C SER A 534 31.31 -19.49 -2.99
N GLY A 535 32.13 -20.28 -3.68
CA GLY A 535 33.60 -20.21 -3.54
C GLY A 535 34.16 -18.85 -3.94
N MET A 536 33.62 -18.25 -5.01
CA MET A 536 34.01 -16.92 -5.49
C MET A 536 33.58 -15.80 -4.53
N MET A 537 32.35 -15.84 -4.03
CA MET A 537 31.76 -14.75 -3.21
C MET A 537 32.16 -14.84 -1.73
N PHE A 538 32.25 -16.05 -1.19
CA PHE A 538 32.39 -16.29 0.25
C PHE A 538 33.72 -16.96 0.63
N SER A 539 34.56 -17.33 -0.33
CA SER A 539 35.74 -18.19 -0.09
C SER A 539 35.39 -19.52 0.62
N SER A 540 34.13 -19.93 0.58
CA SER A 540 33.59 -21.17 1.15
C SER A 540 32.76 -21.87 0.09
N SER A 541 32.75 -23.20 0.07
CA SER A 541 32.02 -23.97 -0.96
C SER A 541 30.81 -24.75 -0.43
N ASP A 542 30.53 -24.66 0.87
CA ASP A 542 29.46 -25.41 1.53
C ASP A 542 28.07 -24.78 1.35
N ILE A 543 28.02 -23.50 0.97
CA ILE A 543 26.76 -22.75 0.77
C ILE A 543 26.22 -23.06 -0.63
N GLU A 544 24.95 -23.46 -0.69
CA GLU A 544 24.26 -23.73 -1.95
C GLU A 544 23.83 -22.41 -2.62
N LEU A 545 24.78 -21.78 -3.31
CA LEU A 545 24.55 -20.60 -4.16
C LEU A 545 24.73 -21.00 -5.64
N THR A 546 23.62 -21.02 -6.38
CA THR A 546 23.55 -21.49 -7.77
C THR A 546 23.26 -20.36 -8.76
N PHE A 547 23.82 -20.43 -9.96
CA PHE A 547 23.57 -19.50 -11.07
C PHE A 547 22.09 -19.46 -11.45
N GLU A 548 21.40 -20.62 -11.47
CA GLU A 548 19.97 -20.67 -11.78
C GLU A 548 19.16 -19.88 -10.76
N GLN A 549 19.43 -20.08 -9.46
CA GLN A 549 18.73 -19.37 -8.39
C GLN A 549 19.02 -17.87 -8.43
N VAL A 550 20.30 -17.48 -8.54
CA VAL A 550 20.69 -16.04 -8.61
C VAL A 550 20.01 -15.36 -9.79
N TYR A 551 20.05 -15.97 -10.99
CA TYR A 551 19.39 -15.43 -12.17
C TYR A 551 17.87 -15.33 -11.97
N SER A 552 17.23 -16.38 -11.44
CA SER A 552 15.79 -16.42 -11.18
C SER A 552 15.36 -15.37 -10.16
N ASP A 553 16.10 -15.22 -9.06
CA ASP A 553 15.83 -14.24 -8.01
C ASP A 553 15.96 -12.81 -8.54
N CYS A 554 17.00 -12.53 -9.33
CA CYS A 554 17.15 -11.23 -10.00
C CYS A 554 16.05 -10.94 -11.02
N LYS A 555 15.64 -11.95 -11.80
CA LYS A 555 14.52 -11.82 -12.75
C LYS A 555 13.19 -11.53 -12.06
N ASN A 556 13.03 -12.02 -10.83
CA ASN A 556 11.86 -11.77 -9.97
C ASN A 556 11.99 -10.49 -9.11
N ASP A 557 12.90 -9.57 -9.48
CA ASP A 557 13.06 -8.26 -8.85
C ASP A 557 13.46 -8.30 -7.36
N LYS A 558 14.16 -9.37 -6.93
CA LYS A 558 14.73 -9.43 -5.57
C LYS A 558 15.97 -8.54 -5.44
N GLY A 559 16.21 -8.08 -4.21
CA GLY A 559 17.43 -7.37 -3.81
C GLY A 559 18.69 -8.23 -3.97
N VAL A 560 19.83 -7.58 -4.23
CA VAL A 560 21.16 -8.24 -4.30
C VAL A 560 21.45 -9.05 -3.04
N TYR A 561 21.02 -8.58 -1.86
CA TYR A 561 21.26 -9.25 -0.58
C TYR A 561 20.68 -10.67 -0.55
N THR A 562 19.38 -10.83 -0.82
CA THR A 562 18.72 -12.14 -0.87
C THR A 562 19.21 -12.97 -2.06
N ALA A 563 19.32 -12.37 -3.25
CA ALA A 563 19.69 -13.10 -4.47
C ALA A 563 21.09 -13.74 -4.38
N LEU A 564 22.05 -13.03 -3.78
CA LEU A 564 23.42 -13.54 -3.58
C LEU A 564 23.64 -14.21 -2.22
N GLN A 565 22.61 -14.33 -1.37
CA GLN A 565 22.71 -14.86 0.00
C GLN A 565 23.77 -14.15 0.86
N LEU A 566 23.83 -12.82 0.80
CA LEU A 566 24.85 -12.02 1.49
C LEU A 566 24.75 -12.10 3.03
N GLN A 567 23.73 -12.75 3.60
CA GLN A 567 23.67 -13.06 5.03
C GLN A 567 24.88 -13.86 5.54
N HIS A 568 25.58 -14.59 4.67
CA HIS A 568 26.80 -15.31 5.03
C HIS A 568 28.04 -14.42 5.15
N ILE A 569 28.00 -13.19 4.61
CA ILE A 569 29.06 -12.18 4.78
C ILE A 569 28.66 -11.19 5.87
N PHE A 570 27.42 -10.71 5.82
CA PHE A 570 26.90 -9.71 6.73
C PHE A 570 25.49 -10.10 7.16
N ASN A 571 25.36 -10.67 8.35
CA ASN A 571 24.07 -11.03 8.92
C ASN A 571 23.43 -9.81 9.59
N ILE A 572 22.33 -9.33 9.00
CA ILE A 572 21.59 -8.17 9.51
C ILE A 572 21.06 -8.45 10.92
N ASP A 573 20.64 -9.68 11.21
CA ASP A 573 20.06 -10.05 12.51
C ASP A 573 21.07 -9.98 13.67
N ASP A 574 22.36 -10.25 13.38
CA ASP A 574 23.43 -10.19 14.39
C ASP A 574 23.77 -8.74 14.77
N HIS A 575 23.60 -7.79 13.84
CA HIS A 575 23.96 -6.38 14.03
C HIS A 575 22.77 -5.48 14.36
N LEU A 576 21.56 -5.83 13.92
CA LEU A 576 20.31 -5.10 14.20
C LEU A 576 19.41 -5.89 15.15
N ASN A 577 19.99 -6.47 16.21
CA ASN A 577 19.24 -7.28 17.16
C ASN A 577 18.22 -6.44 17.94
N ILE A 578 16.96 -6.55 17.52
CA ILE A 578 15.81 -5.84 18.10
C ILE A 578 15.74 -6.08 19.61
N GLN A 579 15.97 -7.32 20.08
CA GLN A 579 15.83 -7.66 21.50
C GLN A 579 16.89 -6.98 22.38
N GLN A 580 18.12 -6.84 21.87
CA GLN A 580 19.18 -6.17 22.63
C GLN A 580 18.88 -4.68 22.80
N HIS A 581 18.43 -4.01 21.74
CA HIS A 581 18.14 -2.58 21.77
C HIS A 581 16.86 -2.24 22.54
N THR A 582 15.81 -3.05 22.37
CA THR A 582 14.54 -2.88 23.11
C THR A 582 14.69 -3.24 24.60
N GLY A 583 15.54 -4.21 24.93
CA GLY A 583 15.87 -4.58 26.31
C GLY A 583 16.53 -3.44 27.09
N ASN A 584 17.41 -2.66 26.46
CA ASN A 584 18.03 -1.50 27.09
C ASN A 584 17.00 -0.42 27.44
N ILE A 585 16.08 -0.11 26.51
CA ILE A 585 15.00 0.86 26.75
C ILE A 585 14.09 0.37 27.89
N MET A 586 13.70 -0.90 27.86
CA MET A 586 12.84 -1.48 28.89
C MET A 586 13.47 -1.41 30.28
N ARG A 587 14.77 -1.68 30.39
CA ARG A 587 15.51 -1.66 31.66
C ARG A 587 15.56 -0.26 32.29
N GLU A 588 15.69 0.80 31.49
CA GLU A 588 15.65 2.17 32.02
C GLU A 588 14.27 2.51 32.61
N PHE A 589 13.18 1.94 32.06
CA PHE A 589 11.83 2.09 32.61
C PHE A 589 11.50 1.12 33.75
N GLU A 590 12.14 -0.06 33.84
CA GLU A 590 11.97 -0.99 34.97
C GLU A 590 12.50 -0.40 36.30
N ASN A 591 13.49 0.48 36.22
CA ASN A 591 14.03 1.21 37.37
C ASN A 591 13.13 2.40 37.81
N LEU A 592 12.11 2.75 37.02
CA LEU A 592 11.24 3.89 37.29
C LEU A 592 10.25 3.55 38.43
N ASN A 593 10.44 4.16 39.59
CA ASN A 593 9.52 4.04 40.73
C ASN A 593 8.64 5.29 40.86
N LEU A 594 7.54 5.33 40.10
CA LEU A 594 6.55 6.41 40.18
C LEU A 594 5.74 6.30 41.46
N ARG A 595 5.84 7.33 42.32
CA ARG A 595 5.08 7.41 43.57
C ARG A 595 4.25 8.68 43.53
N LEU A 596 2.93 8.52 43.46
CA LEU A 596 2.04 9.64 43.76
C LEU A 596 1.94 9.77 45.27
N ASP A 597 2.01 11.00 45.77
CA ASP A 597 1.72 11.29 47.18
C ASP A 597 0.30 10.80 47.51
N SER A 598 0.03 10.51 48.79
CA SER A 598 -1.30 10.08 49.22
C SER A 598 -2.34 11.16 48.87
N ILE A 599 -3.11 10.93 47.80
CA ILE A 599 -4.14 11.85 47.34
C ILE A 599 -5.31 11.77 48.33
N THR A 600 -5.48 12.82 49.12
CA THR A 600 -6.63 12.98 50.01
C THR A 600 -7.73 13.74 49.28
N LEU A 601 -8.85 13.08 48.99
CA LEU A 601 -9.95 13.70 48.24
C LEU A 601 -10.69 14.76 49.05
N LEU A 602 -10.92 14.48 50.33
CA LEU A 602 -11.47 15.40 51.32
C LEU A 602 -10.91 15.01 52.69
N ASP A 603 -10.41 16.00 53.42
CA ASP A 603 -9.79 15.80 54.72
C ASP A 603 -10.81 15.56 55.83
N ASP A 604 -10.32 15.22 57.02
CA ASP A 604 -11.16 14.96 58.19
C ASP A 604 -11.99 16.18 58.59
N ALA A 605 -11.50 17.40 58.33
CA ALA A 605 -12.24 18.63 58.59
C ALA A 605 -13.47 18.75 57.69
N GLY A 606 -13.31 18.55 56.37
CA GLY A 606 -14.41 18.56 55.42
C GLY A 606 -15.42 17.43 55.67
N ARG A 607 -14.94 16.25 56.06
CA ARG A 607 -15.80 15.11 56.43
C ARG A 607 -16.66 15.41 57.66
N ARG A 608 -16.05 15.98 58.71
CA ARG A 608 -16.78 16.42 59.91
C ARG A 608 -17.78 17.52 59.59
N ASN A 609 -17.40 18.47 58.75
CA ASN A 609 -18.28 19.57 58.33
C ASN A 609 -19.58 19.05 57.66
N LEU A 610 -19.46 18.05 56.79
CA LEU A 610 -20.61 17.36 56.19
C LEU A 610 -21.48 16.68 57.25
N GLN A 611 -20.88 15.95 58.20
CA GLN A 611 -21.60 15.28 59.29
C GLN A 611 -22.34 16.28 60.19
N GLU A 612 -21.67 17.35 60.60
CA GLU A 612 -22.27 18.42 61.41
C GLU A 612 -23.45 19.07 60.69
N PHE A 613 -23.37 19.24 59.36
CA PHE A 613 -24.51 19.74 58.58
C PHE A 613 -25.70 18.78 58.58
N ALA A 614 -25.47 17.47 58.44
CA ALA A 614 -26.52 16.46 58.58
C ALA A 614 -27.14 16.45 59.99
N GLU A 615 -26.38 16.79 61.02
CA GLU A 615 -26.80 16.81 62.42
C GLU A 615 -27.29 18.18 62.91
N SER A 616 -27.27 19.20 62.05
CA SER A 616 -27.68 20.57 62.35
C SER A 616 -29.12 20.65 62.90
N GLY A 617 -29.99 19.73 62.48
CA GLY A 617 -31.39 19.64 62.88
C GLY A 617 -32.33 20.50 62.03
N VAL A 618 -31.82 21.08 60.93
CA VAL A 618 -32.61 21.89 60.00
C VAL A 618 -33.67 21.05 59.28
N ASP A 619 -33.36 19.80 58.95
CA ASP A 619 -34.27 18.82 58.34
C ASP A 619 -35.46 18.44 59.24
N LYS A 620 -35.35 18.71 60.55
CA LYS A 620 -36.35 18.39 61.58
C LYS A 620 -37.25 19.57 61.94
N LEU A 621 -37.08 20.72 61.30
CA LEU A 621 -37.95 21.87 61.52
C LEU A 621 -39.39 21.53 61.10
N ALA A 622 -40.36 22.01 61.88
CA ALA A 622 -41.77 21.83 61.60
C ALA A 622 -42.24 22.77 60.48
N TYR A 623 -41.75 22.57 59.26
CA TYR A 623 -42.01 23.42 58.10
C TYR A 623 -43.50 23.67 57.86
N ASP A 624 -44.33 22.65 58.05
CA ASP A 624 -45.80 22.74 57.91
C ASP A 624 -46.41 23.77 58.86
N THR A 625 -45.87 23.90 60.08
CA THR A 625 -46.33 24.90 61.07
C THR A 625 -46.05 26.32 60.59
N TYR A 626 -44.89 26.57 60.01
CA TYR A 626 -44.53 27.90 59.50
C TYR A 626 -45.34 28.25 58.24
N LEU A 627 -45.51 27.32 57.32
CA LEU A 627 -46.32 27.51 56.11
C LEU A 627 -47.78 27.79 56.44
N ALA A 628 -48.36 27.04 57.38
CA ALA A 628 -49.76 27.21 57.78
C ALA A 628 -50.05 28.60 58.39
N GLN A 629 -49.05 29.26 58.97
CA GLN A 629 -49.18 30.61 59.49
C GLN A 629 -48.84 31.69 58.46
N ALA A 630 -47.90 31.42 57.55
CA ALA A 630 -47.52 32.37 56.50
C ALA A 630 -48.68 32.75 55.56
N ASP A 631 -49.64 31.84 55.36
CA ASP A 631 -50.83 32.09 54.53
C ASP A 631 -51.97 32.84 55.26
N LYS A 632 -51.82 33.15 56.56
CA LYS A 632 -52.85 33.86 57.36
C LYS A 632 -52.55 35.35 57.45
N SER A 633 -53.61 36.17 57.47
CA SER A 633 -53.47 37.62 57.69
C SER A 633 -53.00 37.92 59.12
N PRO A 634 -52.19 38.99 59.35
CA PRO A 634 -51.81 39.46 60.68
C PRO A 634 -52.97 39.82 61.61
N VAL A 635 -54.13 40.11 61.03
CA VAL A 635 -55.35 40.56 61.71
C VAL A 635 -56.51 39.63 61.40
N LYS A 636 -57.44 39.48 62.37
CA LYS A 636 -58.61 38.62 62.22
C LYS A 636 -59.66 39.17 61.25
N THR A 637 -59.70 40.50 61.07
CA THR A 637 -60.61 41.20 60.17
C THR A 637 -59.87 42.21 59.31
N ASN A 638 -60.43 42.54 58.14
CA ASN A 638 -59.86 43.56 57.27
C ASN A 638 -59.95 44.95 57.93
N LEU A 639 -58.82 45.47 58.41
CA LEU A 639 -58.75 46.77 59.11
C LEU A 639 -59.23 47.95 58.25
N LEU A 640 -58.96 47.96 56.95
CA LEU A 640 -59.42 49.03 56.05
C LEU A 640 -60.95 48.99 55.86
N GLY A 641 -61.50 47.78 55.75
CA GLY A 641 -62.94 47.55 55.73
C GLY A 641 -63.59 47.99 57.03
N PHE A 642 -63.00 47.61 58.18
CA PHE A 642 -63.45 48.02 59.49
C PHE A 642 -63.41 49.54 59.68
N ALA A 643 -62.31 50.21 59.29
CA ALA A 643 -62.18 51.66 59.35
C ALA A 643 -63.26 52.37 58.51
N SER A 644 -63.56 51.84 57.32
CA SER A 644 -64.59 52.39 56.43
C SER A 644 -65.99 52.23 57.03
N ILE A 645 -66.27 51.10 57.67
CA ILE A 645 -67.55 50.86 58.39
C ILE A 645 -67.65 51.77 59.61
N LEU A 646 -66.58 51.90 60.41
CA LEU A 646 -66.53 52.76 61.58
C LEU A 646 -66.78 54.22 61.22
N GLU A 647 -66.18 54.70 60.13
CA GLU A 647 -66.41 56.04 59.61
C GLU A 647 -67.84 56.23 59.08
N ALA A 648 -68.42 55.22 58.41
CA ALA A 648 -69.80 55.24 57.95
C ALA A 648 -70.80 55.32 59.11
N GLU A 649 -70.61 54.50 60.17
CA GLU A 649 -71.43 54.57 61.39
C GLU A 649 -71.23 55.91 62.11
N ALA A 650 -70.00 56.45 62.18
CA ALA A 650 -69.75 57.78 62.73
C ALA A 650 -70.51 58.88 61.97
N ASN A 651 -70.67 58.76 60.65
CA ASN A 651 -71.42 59.74 59.85
C ASN A 651 -72.94 59.74 60.12
N ARG A 652 -73.48 58.66 60.68
CA ARG A 652 -74.91 58.52 61.05
C ARG A 652 -75.24 59.20 62.38
N LEU A 653 -74.22 59.50 63.19
CA LEU A 653 -74.36 60.19 64.48
C LEU A 653 -74.64 61.69 64.29
N SER A 654 -75.32 62.26 65.29
CA SER A 654 -75.46 63.71 65.44
C SER A 654 -74.09 64.42 65.47
N SER A 655 -74.06 65.69 65.06
CA SER A 655 -72.80 66.47 65.04
C SER A 655 -72.30 66.71 66.46
N GLY A 656 -71.13 66.17 66.81
CA GLY A 656 -70.55 66.27 68.15
C GLY A 656 -69.17 65.60 68.28
N SER A 657 -68.63 65.62 69.50
CA SER A 657 -67.34 65.04 69.92
C SER A 657 -67.20 63.57 69.56
N LEU A 658 -68.26 62.79 69.77
CA LEU A 658 -68.29 61.35 69.49
C LEU A 658 -68.06 61.04 68.01
N ARG A 659 -68.76 61.74 67.11
CA ARG A 659 -68.60 61.58 65.65
C ARG A 659 -67.18 61.86 65.19
N GLN A 660 -66.55 62.91 65.71
CA GLN A 660 -65.19 63.25 65.34
C GLN A 660 -64.18 62.25 65.91
N SER A 661 -64.39 61.77 67.13
CA SER A 661 -63.52 60.76 67.78
C SER A 661 -63.53 59.43 67.02
N LEU A 662 -64.70 58.92 66.63
CA LEU A 662 -64.81 57.69 65.83
C LEU A 662 -64.17 57.83 64.44
N LYS A 663 -64.24 59.01 63.81
CA LYS A 663 -63.54 59.30 62.55
C LYS A 663 -62.02 59.33 62.72
N THR A 664 -61.53 59.94 63.80
CA THR A 664 -60.10 59.94 64.12
C THR A 664 -59.60 58.53 64.32
N GLU A 665 -60.33 57.69 65.06
CA GLU A 665 -59.95 56.28 65.26
C GLU A 665 -60.02 55.46 63.96
N ALA A 666 -60.99 55.73 63.07
CA ALA A 666 -61.00 55.14 61.73
C ALA A 666 -59.73 55.49 60.94
N GLN A 667 -59.24 56.73 61.05
CA GLN A 667 -57.98 57.14 60.43
C GLN A 667 -56.76 56.51 61.11
N THR A 668 -56.75 56.39 62.43
CA THR A 668 -55.72 55.66 63.20
C THR A 668 -55.62 54.20 62.73
N ILE A 669 -56.75 53.53 62.53
CA ILE A 669 -56.78 52.14 62.01
C ILE A 669 -56.16 52.05 60.60
N ARG A 670 -56.40 53.03 59.72
CA ARG A 670 -55.76 53.08 58.39
C ARG A 670 -54.24 53.26 58.51
N THR A 671 -53.77 54.10 59.42
CA THR A 671 -52.34 54.29 59.70
C THR A 671 -51.70 53.01 60.25
N ILE A 672 -52.36 52.32 61.18
CA ILE A 672 -51.93 51.03 61.72
C ILE A 672 -51.82 49.99 60.60
N TYR A 673 -52.80 49.91 59.70
CA TYR A 673 -52.72 49.02 58.55
C TYR A 673 -51.48 49.29 57.69
N GLN A 674 -51.24 50.56 57.33
CA GLN A 674 -50.11 50.92 56.46
C GLN A 674 -48.74 50.69 57.11
N HIS A 675 -48.58 51.00 58.40
CA HIS A 675 -47.27 51.00 59.06
C HIS A 675 -46.96 49.71 59.84
N GLN A 676 -47.98 48.93 60.21
CA GLN A 676 -47.79 47.72 61.02
C GLN A 676 -48.26 46.46 60.29
N VAL A 677 -49.41 46.47 59.61
CA VAL A 677 -49.90 45.25 58.92
C VAL A 677 -49.13 44.97 57.64
N LEU A 678 -48.90 45.96 56.76
CA LEU A 678 -48.17 45.74 55.49
C LEU A 678 -46.73 45.19 55.69
N PRO A 679 -45.90 45.70 56.62
CA PRO A 679 -44.56 45.12 56.86
C PRO A 679 -44.62 43.69 57.42
N MET A 680 -45.65 43.37 58.22
CA MET A 680 -45.87 42.00 58.69
C MET A 680 -46.27 41.07 57.53
N GLU A 681 -47.12 41.52 56.59
CA GLU A 681 -47.45 40.75 55.37
C GLU A 681 -46.22 40.48 54.50
N GLN A 682 -45.32 41.46 54.36
CA GLN A 682 -44.04 41.25 53.67
C GLN A 682 -43.16 40.21 54.39
N SER A 683 -43.09 40.28 55.72
CA SER A 683 -42.34 39.30 56.52
C SER A 683 -42.92 37.88 56.41
N LEU A 684 -44.26 37.74 56.31
CA LEU A 684 -44.91 36.45 56.06
C LEU A 684 -44.57 35.90 54.67
N SER A 685 -44.53 36.75 53.63
CA SER A 685 -44.11 36.34 52.29
C SER A 685 -42.64 35.88 52.25
N THR A 686 -41.74 36.58 52.93
CA THR A 686 -40.33 36.19 53.04
C THR A 686 -40.18 34.90 53.83
N LEU A 687 -40.92 34.74 54.93
CA LEU A 687 -40.97 33.51 55.71
C LEU A 687 -41.41 32.32 54.84
N GLN A 688 -42.47 32.48 54.05
CA GLN A 688 -42.97 31.44 53.15
C GLN A 688 -41.91 30.99 52.13
N GLN A 689 -41.25 31.94 51.48
CA GLN A 689 -40.21 31.66 50.49
C GLN A 689 -39.01 30.94 51.14
N SER A 690 -38.51 31.45 52.26
CA SER A 690 -37.40 30.85 53.00
C SER A 690 -37.72 29.42 53.45
N VAL A 691 -38.93 29.19 53.95
CA VAL A 691 -39.37 27.86 54.38
C VAL A 691 -39.46 26.88 53.21
N GLN A 692 -39.97 27.30 52.05
CA GLN A 692 -40.02 26.44 50.85
C GLN A 692 -38.62 26.07 50.35
N ILE A 693 -37.69 27.03 50.33
CA ILE A 693 -36.29 26.80 49.96
C ILE A 693 -35.63 25.83 50.95
N LEU A 694 -35.82 26.04 52.25
CA LEU A 694 -35.28 25.17 53.29
C LEU A 694 -35.82 23.76 53.18
N GLN A 695 -37.14 23.59 53.10
CA GLN A 695 -37.79 22.29 52.98
C GLN A 695 -37.27 21.50 51.77
N HIS A 696 -37.11 22.16 50.62
CA HIS A 696 -36.56 21.51 49.43
C HIS A 696 -35.08 21.15 49.59
N THR A 697 -34.29 22.07 50.15
CA THR A 697 -32.82 21.92 50.28
C THR A 697 -32.44 20.86 51.31
N THR A 698 -33.14 20.80 52.44
CA THR A 698 -32.83 19.92 53.58
C THR A 698 -33.60 18.60 53.57
N SER A 699 -34.54 18.41 52.63
CA SER A 699 -35.26 17.14 52.49
C SER A 699 -34.30 15.97 52.29
N GLY A 700 -34.39 14.99 53.20
CA GLY A 700 -33.53 13.80 53.20
C GLY A 700 -32.04 14.11 53.42
N LEU A 701 -31.71 15.23 54.05
CA LEU A 701 -30.33 15.69 54.24
C LEU A 701 -29.40 14.64 54.88
N PRO A 702 -29.77 13.96 55.99
CA PRO A 702 -28.91 12.93 56.58
C PRO A 702 -28.57 11.80 55.60
N THR A 703 -29.56 11.35 54.82
CA THR A 703 -29.38 10.29 53.81
C THR A 703 -28.50 10.75 52.65
N LYS A 704 -28.68 11.99 52.18
CA LYS A 704 -27.85 12.59 51.13
C LYS A 704 -26.38 12.68 51.58
N VAL A 705 -26.12 13.23 52.77
CA VAL A 705 -24.77 13.34 53.32
C VAL A 705 -24.14 11.96 53.55
N ALA A 706 -24.88 11.01 54.13
CA ALA A 706 -24.38 9.65 54.34
C ALA A 706 -23.97 8.98 53.01
N LYS A 707 -24.74 9.18 51.94
CA LYS A 707 -24.41 8.70 50.60
C LYS A 707 -23.14 9.35 50.05
N ILE A 708 -22.96 10.66 50.25
CA ILE A 708 -21.75 11.37 49.82
C ILE A 708 -20.52 10.83 50.56
N LEU A 709 -20.60 10.67 51.88
CA LEU A 709 -19.49 10.12 52.68
C LEU A 709 -19.15 8.68 52.27
N TYR A 710 -20.16 7.84 52.02
CA TYR A 710 -19.95 6.48 51.51
C TYR A 710 -19.27 6.47 50.13
N ASN A 711 -19.74 7.29 49.20
CA ASN A 711 -19.13 7.41 47.87
C ASN A 711 -17.70 7.96 47.96
N LEU A 712 -17.45 8.89 48.88
CA LEU A 712 -16.13 9.45 49.16
C LEU A 712 -15.17 8.41 49.73
N ASP A 713 -15.62 7.54 50.63
CA ASP A 713 -14.81 6.42 51.13
C ASP A 713 -14.51 5.41 50.02
N SER A 714 -15.51 5.10 49.18
CA SER A 714 -15.31 4.23 48.03
C SER A 714 -14.27 4.81 47.05
N ALA A 715 -14.40 6.08 46.69
CA ALA A 715 -13.46 6.77 45.80
C ALA A 715 -12.06 6.89 46.42
N GLN A 716 -11.97 7.21 47.71
CA GLN A 716 -10.70 7.29 48.44
C GLN A 716 -10.01 5.92 48.47
N ASN A 717 -10.75 4.85 48.77
CA ASN A 717 -10.22 3.48 48.76
C ASN A 717 -9.78 3.03 47.36
N PHE A 718 -10.54 3.41 46.32
CA PHE A 718 -10.17 3.13 44.94
C PHE A 718 -8.83 3.80 44.59
N VAL A 719 -8.68 5.09 44.90
CA VAL A 719 -7.43 5.82 44.67
C VAL A 719 -6.28 5.19 45.47
N THR A 720 -6.45 4.94 46.77
CA THR A 720 -5.39 4.38 47.61
C THR A 720 -4.94 2.98 47.15
N ASN A 721 -5.88 2.11 46.75
CA ASN A 721 -5.55 0.71 46.43
C ASN A 721 -5.17 0.47 44.96
N ASN A 722 -5.75 1.21 44.02
CA ASN A 722 -5.57 0.93 42.59
C ASN A 722 -4.52 1.82 41.90
N THR A 723 -4.15 2.97 42.48
CA THR A 723 -3.23 3.94 41.85
C THR A 723 -1.93 3.29 41.40
N SER A 724 -1.26 2.51 42.26
CA SER A 724 0.00 1.84 41.87
C SER A 724 -0.19 0.88 40.69
N SER A 725 -1.28 0.13 40.65
CA SER A 725 -1.56 -0.80 39.55
C SER A 725 -1.87 -0.08 38.23
N ILE A 726 -2.58 1.06 38.31
CA ILE A 726 -2.90 1.92 37.15
C ILE A 726 -1.60 2.52 36.61
N ILE A 727 -0.75 3.07 37.46
CA ILE A 727 0.56 3.62 37.08
C ILE A 727 1.38 2.56 36.35
N VAL A 728 1.57 1.37 36.94
CA VAL A 728 2.35 0.29 36.30
C VAL A 728 1.78 -0.09 34.94
N LYS A 729 0.45 -0.19 34.82
CA LYS A 729 -0.21 -0.55 33.56
C LYS A 729 -0.04 0.51 32.48
N GLU A 730 -0.33 1.77 32.80
CA GLU A 730 -0.22 2.89 31.85
C GLU A 730 1.24 3.16 31.48
N THR A 731 2.18 3.04 32.43
CA THR A 731 3.63 3.10 32.14
C THR A 731 4.04 1.99 31.18
N LYS A 732 3.64 0.75 31.42
CA LYS A 732 3.95 -0.36 30.51
C LYS A 732 3.41 -0.12 29.10
N GLN A 733 2.18 0.39 28.99
CA GLN A 733 1.60 0.73 27.69
C GLN A 733 2.40 1.83 26.98
N PHE A 734 2.78 2.90 27.69
CA PHE A 734 3.61 3.97 27.15
C PHE A 734 4.97 3.45 26.66
N VAL A 735 5.66 2.63 27.46
CA VAL A 735 6.96 2.04 27.11
C VAL A 735 6.83 1.13 25.88
N THR A 736 5.75 0.35 25.80
CA THR A 736 5.49 -0.52 24.63
C THR A 736 5.32 0.31 23.36
N THR A 737 4.66 1.47 23.42
CA THR A 737 4.54 2.38 22.27
C THR A 737 5.91 2.90 21.83
N ILE A 738 6.75 3.36 22.77
CA ILE A 738 8.11 3.84 22.45
C ILE A 738 8.94 2.73 21.80
N ILE A 739 8.94 1.52 22.38
CA ILE A 739 9.64 0.35 21.85
C ILE A 739 9.12 0.00 20.44
N GLY A 740 7.80 0.03 20.25
CA GLY A 740 7.15 -0.33 18.98
C GLY A 740 7.60 0.52 17.79
N TYR A 741 7.94 1.79 18.01
CA TYR A 741 8.51 2.63 16.94
C TYR A 741 9.83 2.07 16.41
N PHE A 742 10.71 1.60 17.30
CA PHE A 742 12.00 1.02 16.92
C PHE A 742 11.85 -0.37 16.33
N GLU A 743 10.95 -1.21 16.87
CA GLU A 743 10.67 -2.52 16.30
C GLU A 743 10.17 -2.40 14.85
N HIS A 744 9.24 -1.47 14.60
CA HIS A 744 8.70 -1.22 13.27
C HIS A 744 9.78 -0.71 12.30
N TYR A 745 10.62 0.25 12.74
CA TYR A 745 11.76 0.70 11.94
C TYR A 745 12.73 -0.44 11.62
N LEU A 746 13.18 -1.22 12.61
CA LEU A 746 14.16 -2.29 12.41
C LEU A 746 13.61 -3.42 11.52
N GLN A 747 12.32 -3.76 11.68
CA GLN A 747 11.64 -4.71 10.78
C GLN A 747 11.61 -4.19 9.34
N TRP A 748 11.29 -2.91 9.16
CA TRP A 748 11.35 -2.28 7.84
C TRP A 748 12.77 -2.28 7.27
N VAL A 749 13.80 -1.94 8.06
CA VAL A 749 15.21 -1.99 7.62
C VAL A 749 15.58 -3.39 7.14
N LYS A 750 15.21 -4.42 7.91
CA LYS A 750 15.46 -5.83 7.54
C LYS A 750 14.80 -6.18 6.20
N PHE A 751 13.53 -5.83 6.03
CA PHE A 751 12.80 -6.07 4.79
C PHE A 751 13.39 -5.28 3.61
N ALA A 752 13.68 -4.00 3.84
CA ALA A 752 14.27 -3.11 2.86
C ALA A 752 15.60 -3.66 2.33
N ILE A 753 16.55 -3.98 3.20
CA ILE A 753 17.87 -4.47 2.79
C ILE A 753 17.76 -5.84 2.11
N SER A 754 16.92 -6.74 2.62
CA SER A 754 16.80 -8.10 2.08
C SER A 754 16.13 -8.12 0.70
N GLU A 755 14.98 -7.45 0.56
CA GLU A 755 14.09 -7.66 -0.58
C GLU A 755 14.05 -6.50 -1.59
N LYS A 756 14.28 -5.25 -1.15
CA LYS A 756 13.97 -4.05 -1.97
C LYS A 756 15.16 -3.17 -2.30
N MET A 757 16.18 -3.18 -1.46
CA MET A 757 17.39 -2.41 -1.66
C MET A 757 18.22 -3.04 -2.79
N ALA A 758 18.72 -2.21 -3.69
CA ALA A 758 19.56 -2.63 -4.81
C ALA A 758 19.00 -3.87 -5.53
N THR A 759 17.81 -3.77 -6.11
CA THR A 759 17.21 -4.87 -6.91
C THR A 759 18.17 -5.31 -8.01
N CYS A 760 18.47 -6.60 -8.13
CA CYS A 760 19.46 -7.11 -9.09
C CYS A 760 18.87 -7.38 -10.49
N LYS A 761 17.63 -6.94 -10.74
CA LYS A 761 16.96 -7.07 -12.04
C LYS A 761 17.78 -6.58 -13.23
N PRO A 762 18.48 -5.42 -13.19
CA PRO A 762 19.33 -4.97 -14.30
C PRO A 762 20.41 -5.97 -14.71
N MET A 763 20.93 -6.79 -13.78
CA MET A 763 21.92 -7.83 -14.09
C MET A 763 21.31 -8.97 -14.90
N ALA A 764 20.10 -9.41 -14.52
CA ALA A 764 19.36 -10.43 -15.27
C ALA A 764 18.94 -9.89 -16.66
N THR A 765 18.50 -8.64 -16.74
CA THR A 765 18.15 -7.96 -18.00
C THR A 765 19.35 -7.81 -18.93
N ALA A 766 20.53 -7.48 -18.39
CA ALA A 766 21.77 -7.41 -19.16
C ALA A 766 22.17 -8.78 -19.72
N LEU A 767 22.02 -9.85 -18.93
CA LEU A 767 22.29 -11.21 -19.39
C LEU A 767 21.29 -11.67 -20.47
N ASP A 768 19.99 -11.39 -20.27
CA ASP A 768 18.94 -11.68 -21.27
C ASP A 768 19.22 -10.89 -22.56
N SER A 769 19.64 -9.63 -22.45
CA SER A 769 20.02 -8.79 -23.59
C SER A 769 21.20 -9.37 -24.36
N ALA A 770 22.22 -9.88 -23.66
CA ALA A 770 23.41 -10.45 -24.29
C ALA A 770 23.12 -11.80 -24.97
N VAL A 771 22.44 -12.72 -24.28
CA VAL A 771 22.26 -14.09 -24.78
C VAL A 771 20.97 -14.22 -25.58
N LYS A 772 19.82 -13.92 -24.98
CA LYS A 772 18.52 -14.11 -25.64
C LYS A 772 18.31 -13.13 -26.78
N VAL A 773 18.62 -11.85 -26.58
CA VAL A 773 18.35 -10.82 -27.59
C VAL A 773 19.48 -10.73 -28.62
N PHE A 774 20.74 -10.54 -28.20
CA PHE A 774 21.84 -10.36 -29.13
C PHE A 774 22.32 -11.66 -29.79
N LEU A 775 22.69 -12.68 -29.01
CA LEU A 775 23.19 -13.93 -29.59
C LEU A 775 22.08 -14.70 -30.31
N CYS A 776 21.00 -15.02 -29.61
CA CYS A 776 19.95 -15.89 -30.16
C CYS A 776 19.06 -15.16 -31.16
N GLY A 777 18.45 -14.04 -30.74
CA GLY A 777 17.64 -13.20 -31.61
C GLY A 777 18.47 -12.58 -32.74
N TYR A 778 19.50 -11.80 -32.40
CA TYR A 778 20.22 -10.99 -33.38
C TYR A 778 21.30 -11.71 -34.21
N THR A 779 21.60 -12.97 -33.93
CA THR A 779 22.65 -13.69 -34.67
C THR A 779 22.19 -15.06 -35.15
N VAL A 780 21.67 -15.88 -34.24
CA VAL A 780 21.33 -17.28 -34.54
C VAL A 780 20.07 -17.37 -35.39
N ASP A 781 19.02 -16.61 -35.09
CA ASP A 781 17.73 -16.69 -35.81
C ASP A 781 17.84 -16.39 -37.33
N PRO A 782 18.51 -15.32 -37.81
CA PRO A 782 18.67 -15.11 -39.24
C PRO A 782 19.70 -16.02 -39.86
N LEU A 783 20.76 -16.40 -39.14
CA LEU A 783 21.68 -17.40 -39.66
C LEU A 783 20.89 -18.68 -39.99
N ASN A 784 19.98 -19.05 -39.09
CA ASN A 784 19.07 -20.16 -39.24
C ASN A 784 18.07 -19.97 -40.38
N LEU A 785 17.44 -18.79 -40.47
CA LEU A 785 16.56 -18.46 -41.59
C LEU A 785 17.28 -18.44 -42.94
N PHE A 786 18.53 -17.98 -42.97
CA PHE A 786 19.36 -17.88 -44.16
C PHE A 786 19.66 -19.27 -44.72
N TRP A 787 20.28 -20.17 -43.92
CA TRP A 787 20.61 -21.50 -44.43
C TRP A 787 19.34 -22.31 -44.72
N PHE A 788 18.26 -22.12 -43.97
CA PHE A 788 16.99 -22.79 -44.22
C PHE A 788 16.38 -22.36 -45.56
N GLY A 789 16.32 -21.05 -45.83
CA GLY A 789 15.81 -20.48 -47.08
C GLY A 789 16.65 -20.86 -48.30
N ILE A 790 17.96 -20.64 -48.22
CA ILE A 790 18.92 -20.94 -49.30
C ILE A 790 19.07 -22.44 -49.51
N GLY A 791 19.04 -23.24 -48.45
CA GLY A 791 19.05 -24.70 -48.52
C GLY A 791 17.81 -25.24 -49.21
N LYS A 792 16.61 -24.77 -48.82
CA LYS A 792 15.35 -25.10 -49.49
C LYS A 792 15.39 -24.74 -50.98
N ALA A 793 15.85 -23.54 -51.32
CA ALA A 793 16.02 -23.10 -52.70
C ALA A 793 16.97 -24.01 -53.49
N THR A 794 18.13 -24.36 -52.92
CA THR A 794 19.15 -25.20 -53.56
C THR A 794 18.68 -26.64 -53.77
N VAL A 795 17.96 -27.23 -52.81
CA VAL A 795 17.39 -28.57 -52.96
C VAL A 795 16.34 -28.60 -54.07
N PHE A 796 15.47 -27.59 -54.15
CA PHE A 796 14.45 -27.51 -55.20
C PHE A 796 15.01 -27.20 -56.59
N LEU A 797 16.26 -26.75 -56.72
CA LEU A 797 16.94 -26.67 -58.01
C LEU A 797 17.13 -28.06 -58.65
N LEU A 798 17.28 -29.15 -57.89
CA LEU A 798 17.44 -30.50 -58.47
C LEU A 798 16.26 -30.94 -59.35
N PRO A 799 15.00 -30.97 -58.86
CA PRO A 799 13.86 -31.26 -59.72
C PRO A 799 13.65 -30.19 -60.78
N ALA A 800 13.91 -28.90 -60.48
CA ALA A 800 13.81 -27.83 -61.47
C ALA A 800 14.77 -28.05 -62.65
N LEU A 801 16.00 -28.52 -62.40
CA LEU A 801 16.99 -28.88 -63.43
C LEU A 801 16.47 -29.96 -64.36
N ILE A 802 15.94 -31.05 -63.79
CA ILE A 802 15.41 -32.16 -64.57
C ILE A 802 14.23 -31.69 -65.44
N LEU A 803 13.32 -30.93 -64.85
CA LEU A 803 12.15 -30.37 -65.53
C LEU A 803 12.57 -29.40 -66.63
N ALA A 804 13.52 -28.50 -66.38
CA ALA A 804 14.04 -27.54 -67.34
C ALA A 804 14.73 -28.22 -68.53
N VAL A 805 15.56 -29.24 -68.30
CA VAL A 805 16.20 -30.02 -69.37
C VAL A 805 15.15 -30.74 -70.24
N LYS A 806 14.12 -31.33 -69.62
CA LYS A 806 13.03 -32.00 -70.36
C LYS A 806 12.17 -31.00 -71.13
N LEU A 807 11.86 -29.86 -70.52
CA LEU A 807 11.03 -28.81 -71.09
C LEU A 807 11.74 -28.06 -72.22
N ALA A 808 13.04 -27.79 -72.10
CA ALA A 808 13.83 -27.12 -73.13
C ALA A 808 13.75 -27.83 -74.48
N LYS A 809 13.61 -29.17 -74.49
CA LYS A 809 13.41 -29.93 -75.74
C LYS A 809 12.11 -29.58 -76.46
N TYR A 810 11.09 -29.07 -75.76
CA TYR A 810 9.82 -28.65 -76.38
C TYR A 810 9.83 -27.21 -76.89
N TYR A 811 10.86 -26.41 -76.55
CA TYR A 811 10.94 -25.01 -76.93
C TYR A 811 12.09 -24.71 -77.91
N ARG A 812 13.24 -25.40 -77.79
CA ARG A 812 14.38 -25.24 -78.71
C ARG A 812 14.08 -25.69 -80.13
N GLN A 813 14.57 -24.98 -81.13
CA GLN A 813 14.54 -25.44 -82.52
C GLN A 813 15.48 -26.66 -82.67
N MET A 814 14.96 -27.74 -83.25
CA MET A 814 15.67 -29.00 -83.46
C MET A 814 16.31 -29.04 -84.85
N GLN A 815 17.39 -29.82 -85.00
CA GLN A 815 18.05 -30.04 -86.29
C GLN A 815 17.38 -31.15 -87.11
N SER A 816 16.66 -32.07 -86.47
CA SER A 816 15.92 -33.15 -87.14
C SER A 816 14.71 -33.60 -86.33
N GLU A 817 13.73 -34.22 -86.98
CA GLU A 817 12.53 -34.79 -86.36
C GLU A 817 12.11 -36.09 -87.06
N ASP A 818 11.27 -36.91 -86.40
CA ASP A 818 10.65 -38.07 -87.05
C ASP A 818 9.48 -37.58 -87.94
N ILE A 819 9.49 -37.94 -89.23
CA ILE A 819 8.37 -37.74 -90.13
C ILE A 819 7.32 -38.82 -89.81
N TYR A 820 6.17 -38.43 -89.25
CA TYR A 820 5.00 -39.28 -89.27
C TYR A 820 4.28 -39.06 -90.59
N ASP A 821 4.27 -40.06 -91.47
CA ASP A 821 3.19 -40.18 -92.44
C ASP A 821 1.90 -40.28 -91.65
N ASN A 822 1.14 -39.19 -91.61
CA ASN A 822 -0.28 -39.28 -91.35
C ASN A 822 -0.82 -40.17 -92.46
N GLY A 823 -1.04 -41.45 -92.17
CA GLY A 823 -1.67 -42.37 -93.10
C GLY A 823 -3.00 -41.78 -93.55
N VAL A 824 -2.96 -41.10 -94.70
CA VAL A 824 -4.12 -40.82 -95.52
C VAL A 824 -4.61 -42.18 -95.95
N ARG A 825 -5.63 -42.71 -95.25
CA ARG A 825 -6.52 -43.67 -95.90
C ARG A 825 -7.41 -42.85 -96.82
N PHE A 826 -7.30 -43.20 -98.10
CA PHE A 826 -7.97 -42.67 -99.29
C PHE A 826 -9.38 -42.12 -99.05
#